data_AF-A0A4Y7LZU2-F1
#
_entry.id   AF-A0A4Y7LZU2-F1
#
_cell.length_a   1.000
_cell.length_b   1.000
_cell.length_c   1.000
_cell.angle_alpha   90.00
_cell.angle_beta   90.00
_cell.angle_gamma   90.00
#
_symmetry.space_group_name_H-M   'P 1'
#
loop_
_entity.id
_entity.type
_entity.pdbx_description
1 polymer ?
#
loop_
_entity_poly.entity_id
_entity_poly.type
_entity_poly.pdbx_seq_one_letter_code
_entity_poly.pdbx_strand_id
1 'polypeptide(L)'
;MANTLYIPVTNGSTSLNGLVTLFVNNWSGNKTLLTLVDRSSDSDSPTFPIESALVAQEVDSDLVSLTTLPLLVMGERENISRLLVSGLAAVSRHVIKESDDPAARKALGFRGNCLQAPAECSIWTSFCEVQMIQSTILFLLQSPVDVVEIPAALVKFEEHLKQPIRMHNIVKRWQDEEVLQPTAEQPHQKEIQKLAATWLDHTFAEGPDMTLADLLLFPCVTILANRLSVLGIQLADHLPRVGRWLASMKPLVEQAWRTTASETPLDLGSLRIGLQPTVKVPRVKESSLYKKDASRPGVGSRLDRKIQQLDGMAAAVIDTVSEGDVVVDFCSGGGHLGILLAYLLPRCHLIMVDNKEESVRHARSRVALLKLTNVTIIQSNLDYFRGRFDLGIALHACGVATDLARGPKKHLKRLAAPKSWMLDKLGGVFAPRPSTGPHKLRESLPMVVFLRNRLKYALNNSEVTKIVMQRLIKVDGKVRTDANYPAGFMDVITIDKTGEYFRLVYDVKGRFAIHRITAEEAKYKLCKVRRVQVGPKGIPFITTHDGRTIRYPDPLVKVNDTIQLDIASNKIMDFIKFDSGNLCMITGGRNLGRVGTIINRERHPGSFDIVHVKDALGHTFATRLNNVFIIGKGSKAYISLPRDKGVKLSISEERNKRLAAKAAA
;
A
#
# COMPACT_ATOMS: atom_id res chain seq x y z
N MET A 1 0.69 -8.36 31.50
CA MET A 1 1.46 -8.71 30.29
C MET A 1 2.53 -7.64 30.16
N ALA A 2 3.68 -7.86 30.78
CA ALA A 2 4.79 -6.92 30.70
C ALA A 2 5.65 -7.31 29.49
N ASN A 3 6.04 -6.33 28.68
CA ASN A 3 7.06 -6.54 27.67
C ASN A 3 8.41 -6.40 28.35
N THR A 4 9.38 -7.21 27.94
CA THR A 4 10.70 -7.26 28.56
C THR A 4 11.75 -6.79 27.56
N LEU A 5 12.50 -5.76 27.94
CA LEU A 5 13.61 -5.20 27.18
C LEU A 5 14.91 -5.78 27.73
N TYR A 6 15.61 -6.52 26.90
CA TYR A 6 16.90 -7.12 27.21
C TYR A 6 18.03 -6.27 26.63
N ILE A 7 18.97 -5.86 27.48
CA ILE A 7 20.16 -5.10 27.08
C ILE A 7 21.41 -5.89 27.49
N PRO A 8 22.34 -6.17 26.56
CA PRO A 8 23.59 -6.84 26.90
C PRO A 8 24.52 -5.90 27.66
N VAL A 9 25.09 -6.38 28.77
CA VAL A 9 26.06 -5.67 29.60
C VAL A 9 27.27 -6.55 29.90
N THR A 10 28.41 -5.92 30.17
CA THR A 10 29.63 -6.56 30.63
C THR A 10 30.25 -5.66 31.69
N ASN A 11 30.42 -6.16 32.91
CA ASN A 11 31.03 -5.43 34.05
C ASN A 11 30.43 -4.02 34.27
N GLY A 12 29.10 -3.88 34.23
CA GLY A 12 28.41 -2.60 34.45
C GLY A 12 28.52 -1.60 33.30
N SER A 13 29.00 -2.03 32.13
CA SER A 13 29.04 -1.23 30.90
C SER A 13 28.25 -1.91 29.78
N THR A 14 27.81 -1.12 28.79
CA THR A 14 27.07 -1.63 27.62
C THR A 14 27.62 -1.08 26.31
N SER A 15 27.23 -1.69 25.18
CA SER A 15 27.56 -1.18 23.85
C SER A 15 26.87 0.16 23.55
N LEU A 16 27.34 0.90 22.54
CA LEU A 16 26.68 2.15 22.12
C LEU A 16 25.18 1.94 21.78
N ASN A 17 24.83 0.80 21.17
CA ASN A 17 23.44 0.44 20.88
C ASN A 17 22.61 0.25 22.17
N GLY A 18 23.19 -0.41 23.17
CA GLY A 18 22.58 -0.58 24.49
C GLY A 18 22.36 0.75 25.20
N LEU A 19 23.37 1.64 25.17
CA LEU A 19 23.31 2.97 25.76
C LEU A 19 22.20 3.82 25.13
N VAL A 20 22.10 3.84 23.79
CA VAL A 20 21.04 4.57 23.08
C VAL A 20 19.66 4.00 23.41
N THR A 21 19.53 2.68 23.51
CA THR A 21 18.25 2.03 23.83
C THR A 21 17.81 2.33 25.26
N LEU A 22 18.74 2.31 26.21
CA LEU A 22 18.50 2.66 27.61
C LEU A 22 18.10 4.14 27.73
N PHE A 23 18.77 5.03 27.00
CA PHE A 23 18.42 6.44 26.92
C PHE A 23 16.99 6.66 26.40
N VAL A 24 16.62 6.00 25.30
CA VAL A 24 15.25 6.09 24.75
C VAL A 24 14.22 5.55 25.73
N ASN A 25 14.52 4.43 26.42
CA ASN A 25 13.64 3.86 27.43
C ASN A 25 13.42 4.84 28.59
N ASN A 26 14.49 5.39 29.14
CA ASN A 26 14.44 6.37 30.23
C ASN A 26 13.70 7.66 29.82
N TRP A 27 13.93 8.14 28.60
CA TRP A 27 13.24 9.31 28.07
C TRP A 27 11.74 9.05 27.85
N SER A 28 11.37 7.86 27.38
CA SER A 28 9.98 7.50 27.08
C SER A 28 9.09 7.33 28.33
N GLY A 29 9.66 7.20 29.53
CA GLY A 29 8.89 7.05 30.77
C GLY A 29 8.09 5.74 30.86
N ASN A 30 8.55 4.69 30.16
CA ASN A 30 7.86 3.41 30.05
C ASN A 30 7.91 2.55 31.33
N LYS A 31 6.94 1.64 31.44
CA LYS A 31 6.94 0.52 32.41
C LYS A 31 7.42 -0.81 31.81
N THR A 32 8.12 -0.78 30.68
CA THR A 32 8.72 -1.97 30.07
C THR A 32 9.72 -2.57 31.07
N LEU A 33 9.63 -3.87 31.32
CA LEU A 33 10.51 -4.55 32.27
C LEU A 33 11.93 -4.56 31.68
N LEU A 34 12.86 -3.84 32.28
CA LEU A 34 14.26 -3.81 31.84
C LEU A 34 15.03 -4.97 32.48
N THR A 35 15.66 -5.80 31.67
CA THR A 35 16.54 -6.90 32.11
C THR A 35 17.92 -6.71 31.51
N LEU A 36 18.94 -6.62 32.37
CA LEU A 36 20.34 -6.55 31.95
C LEU A 36 20.89 -7.97 31.86
N VAL A 37 21.48 -8.33 30.72
CA VAL A 37 21.98 -9.68 30.43
C VAL A 37 23.50 -9.64 30.46
N ASP A 38 24.11 -10.42 31.36
CA ASP A 38 25.57 -10.51 31.45
C ASP A 38 26.14 -11.32 30.28
N ARG A 39 27.17 -10.80 29.61
CA ARG A 39 27.88 -11.48 28.52
C ARG A 39 29.39 -11.43 28.74
N SER A 40 30.04 -12.57 28.51
CA SER A 40 31.51 -12.66 28.44
C SER A 40 32.05 -11.77 27.30
N SER A 41 33.08 -10.99 27.61
CA SER A 41 33.69 -9.99 26.73
C SER A 41 34.35 -10.64 25.50
N ASP A 42 33.62 -10.73 24.39
CA ASP A 42 34.16 -11.26 23.11
C ASP A 42 34.38 -10.19 22.04
N SER A 43 34.22 -8.89 22.35
CA SER A 43 34.32 -7.82 21.36
C SER A 43 35.23 -6.65 21.75
N ASP A 44 36.16 -6.28 20.88
CA ASP A 44 37.04 -5.09 20.94
C ASP A 44 36.29 -3.73 20.84
N SER A 45 34.95 -3.72 20.92
CA SER A 45 34.16 -2.50 20.79
C SER A 45 34.12 -1.70 22.10
N PRO A 46 34.19 -0.36 22.06
CA PRO A 46 34.15 0.48 23.25
C PRO A 46 32.83 0.30 23.99
N THR A 47 32.93 0.04 25.29
CA THR A 47 31.78 -0.07 26.22
C THR A 47 31.62 1.20 27.03
N PHE A 48 30.38 1.53 27.40
CA PHE A 48 30.04 2.75 28.13
C PHE A 48 29.45 2.41 29.50
N PRO A 49 29.91 3.04 30.59
CA PRO A 49 29.36 2.81 31.93
C PRO A 49 27.92 3.32 32.01
N ILE A 50 27.05 2.55 32.67
CA ILE A 50 25.65 2.90 32.90
C ILE A 50 25.39 3.18 34.38
N GLU A 51 24.52 4.14 34.71
CA GLU A 51 24.18 4.48 36.11
C GLU A 51 23.21 3.48 36.78
N SER A 52 22.75 2.47 36.04
CA SER A 52 21.65 1.61 36.48
C SER A 52 22.00 0.79 37.73
N ALA A 53 21.23 0.96 38.80
CA ALA A 53 21.26 0.16 40.03
C ALA A 53 20.74 -1.29 39.87
N LEU A 54 20.50 -1.75 38.64
CA LEU A 54 19.96 -3.08 38.35
C LEU A 54 21.10 -4.10 38.25
N VAL A 55 21.01 -5.16 39.05
CA VAL A 55 21.92 -6.30 38.98
C VAL A 55 21.61 -7.09 37.71
N ALA A 56 22.64 -7.42 36.92
CA ALA A 56 22.50 -8.29 35.76
C ALA A 56 21.91 -9.64 36.18
N GLN A 57 20.96 -10.16 35.42
CA GLN A 57 20.29 -11.42 35.71
C GLN A 57 20.79 -12.50 34.77
N GLU A 58 20.94 -13.73 35.28
CA GLU A 58 21.09 -14.91 34.43
C GLU A 58 19.75 -15.18 33.73
N VAL A 59 19.77 -15.14 32.39
CA VAL A 59 18.61 -15.38 31.52
C VAL A 59 18.88 -16.64 30.70
N ASP A 60 17.81 -17.28 30.22
CA ASP A 60 17.82 -18.43 29.31
C ASP A 60 18.91 -18.33 28.22
N SER A 61 19.68 -19.41 28.02
CA SER A 61 20.84 -19.47 27.12
C SER A 61 20.49 -19.12 25.67
N ASP A 62 19.27 -19.45 25.25
CA ASP A 62 18.79 -19.15 23.90
C ASP A 62 18.61 -17.64 23.68
N LEU A 63 18.08 -16.91 24.68
CA LEU A 63 17.93 -15.46 24.65
C LEU A 63 19.29 -14.74 24.78
N VAL A 64 20.22 -15.28 25.56
CA VAL A 64 21.60 -14.78 25.65
C VAL A 64 22.31 -14.86 24.29
N SER A 65 22.09 -15.94 23.52
CA SER A 65 22.68 -16.06 22.19
C SER A 65 22.16 -15.01 21.20
N LEU A 66 20.88 -14.66 21.30
CA LEU A 66 20.16 -13.72 20.41
C LEU A 66 20.37 -12.24 20.73
N THR A 67 20.89 -11.90 21.92
CA THR A 67 21.01 -10.52 22.44
C THR A 67 22.37 -9.87 22.12
N THR A 68 22.86 -9.97 20.87
CA THR A 68 24.07 -9.22 20.44
C THR A 68 23.78 -7.72 20.30
N LEU A 69 22.51 -7.39 20.11
CA LEU A 69 21.94 -6.05 20.15
C LEU A 69 20.76 -6.04 21.14
N PRO A 70 20.30 -4.85 21.57
CA PRO A 70 19.10 -4.73 22.39
C PRO A 70 17.91 -5.47 21.76
N LEU A 71 17.17 -6.21 22.58
CA LEU A 71 16.10 -7.11 22.15
C LEU A 71 14.85 -6.83 22.99
N LEU A 72 13.70 -6.68 22.34
CA LEU A 72 12.42 -6.54 23.02
C LEU A 72 11.58 -7.79 22.80
N VAL A 73 11.12 -8.39 23.90
CA VAL A 73 10.22 -9.56 23.89
C VAL A 73 8.82 -9.11 24.29
N MET A 74 7.86 -9.31 23.39
CA MET A 74 6.48 -8.92 23.64
C MET A 74 5.64 -10.12 24.08
N GLY A 75 5.11 -10.03 25.31
CA GLY A 75 4.11 -10.95 25.87
C GLY A 75 4.58 -12.39 26.08
N GLU A 76 5.12 -12.69 27.26
CA GLU A 76 5.24 -14.08 27.71
C GLU A 76 3.84 -14.65 27.99
N ARG A 77 3.41 -15.60 27.16
CA ARG A 77 2.38 -16.58 27.50
C ARG A 77 2.93 -17.96 27.23
N GLU A 78 2.70 -18.89 28.13
CA GLU A 78 3.21 -20.27 28.06
C GLU A 78 2.79 -21.06 26.80
N ASN A 79 1.90 -20.53 25.94
CA ASN A 79 1.34 -21.25 24.77
C ASN A 79 1.16 -20.41 23.49
N ILE A 80 1.86 -19.28 23.31
CA ILE A 80 1.85 -18.51 22.03
C ILE A 80 3.28 -18.11 21.67
N SER A 81 3.65 -18.25 20.39
CA SER A 81 4.93 -17.83 19.80
C SER A 81 5.37 -16.44 20.29
N ARG A 82 6.54 -16.36 20.92
CA ARG A 82 7.17 -15.13 21.43
C ARG A 82 7.43 -14.17 20.25
N LEU A 83 6.92 -12.94 20.31
CA LEU A 83 7.28 -11.91 19.33
C LEU A 83 8.58 -11.24 19.78
N LEU A 84 9.64 -11.46 19.02
CA LEU A 84 10.96 -10.88 19.23
C LEU A 84 11.15 -9.68 18.29
N VAL A 85 11.53 -8.53 18.84
CA VAL A 85 11.87 -7.33 18.07
C VAL A 85 13.34 -7.01 18.29
N SER A 86 14.11 -6.99 17.20
CA SER A 86 15.53 -6.62 17.18
C SER A 86 15.79 -5.44 16.24
N GLY A 87 16.94 -4.80 16.43
CA GLY A 87 17.35 -3.59 15.70
C GLY A 87 17.01 -2.32 16.49
N LEU A 88 17.95 -1.38 16.54
CA LEU A 88 17.89 -0.21 17.39
C LEU A 88 16.65 0.63 17.08
N ALA A 89 16.41 0.97 15.80
CA ALA A 89 15.24 1.77 15.45
C ALA A 89 13.93 1.01 15.72
N ALA A 90 13.88 -0.30 15.47
CA ALA A 90 12.68 -1.10 15.68
C ALA A 90 12.34 -1.26 17.17
N VAL A 91 13.34 -1.53 18.01
CA VAL A 91 13.22 -1.62 19.47
C VAL A 91 12.82 -0.27 20.04
N SER A 92 13.57 0.80 19.74
CA SER A 92 13.26 2.16 20.22
C SER A 92 11.85 2.63 19.81
N ARG A 93 11.36 2.25 18.62
CA ARG A 93 9.98 2.52 18.20
C ARG A 93 8.95 1.81 19.07
N HIS A 94 9.17 0.53 19.37
CA HIS A 94 8.23 -0.24 20.19
C HIS A 94 8.23 0.25 21.64
N VAL A 95 9.41 0.58 22.17
CA VAL A 95 9.57 1.29 23.45
C VAL A 95 8.71 2.57 23.42
N ILE A 96 8.95 3.53 22.54
CA ILE A 96 8.15 4.78 22.54
C ILE A 96 6.64 4.54 22.36
N LYS A 97 6.24 3.51 21.60
CA LYS A 97 4.82 3.17 21.39
C LYS A 97 4.12 2.72 22.68
N GLU A 98 4.87 2.12 23.60
CA GLU A 98 4.39 1.64 24.90
C GLU A 98 4.35 2.72 25.98
N SER A 99 4.94 3.90 25.74
CA SER A 99 4.91 5.02 26.68
C SER A 99 3.49 5.41 27.02
N ASP A 100 3.22 5.67 28.29
CA ASP A 100 1.93 6.21 28.75
C ASP A 100 1.79 7.71 28.40
N ASP A 101 2.89 8.41 28.12
CA ASP A 101 2.93 9.83 27.79
C ASP A 101 2.60 10.09 26.31
N PRO A 102 1.48 10.79 26.00
CA PRO A 102 1.14 11.20 24.64
C PRO A 102 2.21 12.09 23.98
N ALA A 103 2.96 12.88 24.74
CA ALA A 103 4.01 13.75 24.21
C ALA A 103 5.20 12.91 23.71
N ALA A 104 5.63 11.90 24.47
CA ALA A 104 6.63 10.94 24.04
C ALA A 104 6.22 10.20 22.75
N ARG A 105 4.96 9.75 22.63
CA ARG A 105 4.45 9.06 21.42
C ARG A 105 4.49 9.94 20.17
N LYS A 106 4.44 11.27 20.31
CA LYS A 106 4.54 12.22 19.18
C LYS A 106 5.90 12.12 18.47
N ALA A 107 6.96 11.69 19.17
CA ALA A 107 8.29 11.47 18.59
C ALA A 107 8.31 10.39 17.49
N LEU A 108 7.30 9.50 17.42
CA LEU A 108 7.17 8.56 16.30
C LEU A 108 6.80 9.25 14.96
N GLY A 109 6.61 10.57 14.96
CA GLY A 109 6.34 11.37 13.78
C GLY A 109 4.91 11.20 13.25
N PHE A 110 4.63 11.79 12.08
CA PHE A 110 3.30 11.77 11.50
C PHE A 110 2.79 10.34 11.27
N ARG A 111 1.68 9.99 11.92
CA ARG A 111 1.06 8.64 11.93
C ARG A 111 2.00 7.53 12.44
N GLY A 112 3.04 7.87 13.18
CA GLY A 112 3.98 6.90 13.73
C GLY A 112 4.97 6.31 12.72
N ASN A 113 5.29 7.03 11.64
CA ASN A 113 6.11 6.51 10.53
C ASN A 113 7.63 6.81 10.63
N CYS A 114 8.09 7.58 11.62
CA CYS A 114 9.52 7.94 11.77
C CYS A 114 10.40 6.69 11.95
N LEU A 115 11.37 6.46 11.07
CA LEU A 115 12.24 5.27 11.07
C LEU A 115 11.48 3.92 10.98
N GLN A 116 10.30 3.87 10.36
CA GLN A 116 9.54 2.61 10.21
C GLN A 116 10.18 1.63 9.23
N ALA A 117 10.83 2.13 8.17
CA ALA A 117 11.49 1.30 7.18
C ALA A 117 12.86 0.84 7.71
N PRO A 118 13.25 -0.43 7.49
CA PRO A 118 14.50 -0.95 8.03
C PRO A 118 15.72 -0.32 7.31
N ALA A 119 16.90 -0.42 7.93
CA ALA A 119 18.12 0.25 7.48
C ALA A 119 18.50 -0.11 6.03
N GLU A 120 18.23 -1.33 5.57
CA GLU A 120 18.54 -1.76 4.19
C GLU A 120 17.71 -1.00 3.15
N CYS A 121 16.50 -0.58 3.53
CA CYS A 121 15.55 0.08 2.64
C CYS A 121 15.58 1.61 2.74
N SER A 122 15.98 2.15 3.90
CA SER A 122 15.90 3.57 4.23
C SER A 122 17.28 4.17 4.44
N ILE A 123 17.63 5.21 3.65
CA ILE A 123 18.88 5.98 3.86
C ILE A 123 18.88 6.59 5.26
N TRP A 124 17.74 7.13 5.67
CA TRP A 124 17.60 7.82 6.94
C TRP A 124 17.72 6.87 8.14
N THR A 125 17.07 5.70 8.08
CA THR A 125 17.21 4.68 9.12
C THR A 125 18.64 4.13 9.18
N SER A 126 19.25 3.82 8.02
CA SER A 126 20.65 3.41 7.95
C SER A 126 21.60 4.47 8.49
N PHE A 127 21.30 5.76 8.31
CA PHE A 127 22.12 6.83 8.83
C PHE A 127 22.08 6.87 10.37
N CYS A 128 20.88 6.87 10.96
CA CYS A 128 20.68 6.95 12.40
C CYS A 128 21.16 5.70 13.15
N GLU A 129 20.83 4.50 12.66
CA GLU A 129 21.08 3.24 13.35
C GLU A 129 22.43 2.60 13.02
N VAL A 130 23.01 2.86 11.85
CA VAL A 130 24.25 2.19 11.41
C VAL A 130 25.40 3.17 11.25
N GLN A 131 25.27 4.16 10.36
CA GLN A 131 26.40 5.02 9.99
C GLN A 131 26.87 5.91 11.15
N MET A 132 25.95 6.51 11.91
CA MET A 132 26.31 7.37 13.03
C MET A 132 27.01 6.57 14.14
N ILE A 133 26.44 5.42 14.50
CA ILE A 133 26.97 4.52 15.55
C ILE A 133 28.36 4.00 15.17
N GLN A 134 28.53 3.50 13.95
CA GLN A 134 29.83 3.04 13.47
C GLN A 134 30.85 4.17 13.42
N SER A 135 30.44 5.37 12.99
CA SER A 135 31.32 6.54 12.95
C SER A 135 31.75 6.99 14.35
N THR A 136 30.88 6.90 15.36
CA THR A 136 31.21 7.18 16.75
C THR A 136 32.21 6.18 17.29
N ILE A 137 31.95 4.87 17.09
CA ILE A 137 32.85 3.80 17.55
C ILE A 137 34.26 3.97 16.92
N LEU A 138 34.32 4.14 15.61
CA LEU A 138 35.59 4.30 14.89
C LEU A 138 36.37 5.52 15.38
N PHE A 139 35.70 6.65 15.66
CA PHE A 139 36.36 7.84 16.16
C PHE A 139 36.89 7.68 17.59
N LEU A 140 36.18 6.94 18.44
CA LEU A 140 36.64 6.68 19.82
C LEU A 140 37.84 5.73 19.87
N LEU A 141 37.97 4.83 18.90
CA LEU A 141 39.10 3.91 18.78
C LEU A 141 40.35 4.54 18.15
N GLN A 142 40.25 5.74 17.59
CA GLN A 142 41.40 6.44 17.00
C GLN A 142 42.36 6.93 18.07
N SER A 143 43.66 6.64 17.89
CA SER A 143 44.73 7.24 18.70
C SER A 143 44.85 8.75 18.43
N PRO A 144 45.26 9.57 19.40
CA PRO A 144 45.45 11.01 19.19
C PRO A 144 46.56 11.27 18.16
N VAL A 145 46.26 12.05 17.14
CA VAL A 145 47.18 12.49 16.08
C VAL A 145 47.16 14.03 16.03
N ASP A 146 48.25 14.66 15.58
CA ASP A 146 48.36 16.13 15.45
C ASP A 146 47.31 16.76 14.51
N VAL A 147 46.69 15.94 13.64
CA VAL A 147 45.59 16.31 12.75
C VAL A 147 44.34 15.53 13.14
N VAL A 148 43.30 16.24 13.59
CA VAL A 148 42.02 15.62 13.96
C VAL A 148 41.03 15.79 12.81
N GLU A 149 40.61 14.66 12.22
CA GLU A 149 39.59 14.65 11.18
C GLU A 149 38.19 14.50 11.78
N ILE A 150 37.28 15.45 11.51
CA ILE A 150 35.91 15.40 12.01
C ILE A 150 35.17 14.21 11.38
N PRO A 151 34.44 13.39 12.17
CA PRO A 151 33.69 12.26 11.66
C PRO A 151 32.78 12.62 10.46
N ALA A 152 32.94 11.89 9.35
CA ALA A 152 32.19 12.16 8.11
C ALA A 152 30.67 12.05 8.30
N ALA A 153 30.18 11.28 9.29
CA ALA A 153 28.77 11.21 9.64
C ALA A 153 28.23 12.54 10.20
N LEU A 154 29.01 13.28 10.98
CA LEU A 154 28.63 14.60 11.49
C LEU A 154 28.57 15.64 10.36
N VAL A 155 29.53 15.60 9.43
CA VAL A 155 29.52 16.47 8.25
C VAL A 155 28.32 16.15 7.34
N LYS A 156 27.97 14.86 7.17
CA LYS A 156 26.73 14.46 6.48
C LYS A 156 25.48 15.01 7.17
N PHE A 157 25.47 15.03 8.50
CA PHE A 157 24.34 15.57 9.26
C PHE A 157 24.21 17.09 9.10
N GLU A 158 25.33 17.82 9.16
CA GLU A 158 25.39 19.26 8.89
C GLU A 158 24.83 19.59 7.49
N GLU A 159 25.26 18.87 6.47
CA GLU A 159 24.77 19.04 5.09
C GLU A 159 23.29 18.67 4.95
N HIS A 160 22.77 17.75 5.75
CA HIS A 160 21.34 17.45 5.80
C HIS A 160 20.53 18.58 6.43
N LEU A 161 20.99 19.15 7.55
CA LEU A 161 20.35 20.29 8.23
C LEU A 161 20.38 21.59 7.39
N LYS A 162 21.24 21.65 6.37
CA LYS A 162 21.29 22.73 5.37
C LYS A 162 20.17 22.61 4.32
N GLN A 163 19.59 21.42 4.13
CA GLN A 163 18.56 21.17 3.11
C GLN A 163 17.17 21.66 3.59
N PRO A 164 16.26 22.01 2.66
CA PRO A 164 14.91 22.40 3.02
C PRO A 164 14.10 21.23 3.61
N ILE A 165 13.23 21.54 4.59
CA ILE A 165 12.40 20.56 5.30
C ILE A 165 11.45 19.85 4.34
N ARG A 166 11.23 18.55 4.57
CA ARG A 166 10.23 17.76 3.84
C ARG A 166 9.16 17.20 4.76
N MET A 167 8.02 17.85 4.80
CA MET A 167 6.87 17.38 5.56
C MET A 167 5.57 17.42 4.75
N HIS A 168 4.68 16.44 5.01
CA HIS A 168 3.43 16.28 4.27
C HIS A 168 2.46 17.46 4.44
N ASN A 169 2.56 18.19 5.55
CA ASN A 169 1.68 19.30 5.92
C ASN A 169 2.40 20.66 5.95
N ILE A 170 3.51 20.81 5.22
CA ILE A 170 4.39 21.98 5.34
C ILE A 170 3.67 23.31 5.11
N VAL A 171 2.75 23.33 4.16
CA VAL A 171 1.96 24.51 3.80
C VAL A 171 0.98 24.88 4.92
N LYS A 172 0.31 23.90 5.51
CA LYS A 172 -0.61 24.15 6.63
C LYS A 172 0.15 24.70 7.83
N ARG A 173 1.32 24.14 8.12
CA ARG A 173 2.12 24.55 9.26
C ARG A 173 2.70 25.97 9.10
N TRP A 174 3.15 26.30 7.90
CA TRP A 174 3.57 27.66 7.54
C TRP A 174 2.40 28.66 7.71
N GLN A 175 1.19 28.29 7.28
CA GLN A 175 -0.03 29.10 7.49
C GLN A 175 -0.45 29.23 8.95
N ASP A 176 -0.18 28.22 9.78
CA ASP A 176 -0.47 28.26 11.22
C ASP A 176 0.55 29.15 11.98
N GLU A 177 1.77 29.33 11.46
CA GLU A 177 2.81 30.23 12.00
C GLU A 177 2.69 31.69 11.49
N GLU A 178 2.18 31.91 10.26
CA GLU A 178 1.87 33.24 9.71
C GLU A 178 0.46 33.73 10.12
N VAL A 179 0.34 34.30 11.31
CA VAL A 179 -0.81 35.15 11.65
C VAL A 179 -0.61 36.53 10.98
N LEU A 180 -1.49 36.89 10.02
CA LEU A 180 -1.65 38.15 9.22
C LEU A 180 -0.87 38.28 7.86
N GLN A 181 -1.55 38.14 6.71
CA GLN A 181 -2.23 39.19 5.91
C GLN A 181 -2.63 38.64 4.51
N PRO A 182 -3.78 39.03 3.92
CA PRO A 182 -4.15 38.64 2.56
C PRO A 182 -3.71 39.71 1.55
N THR A 183 -2.72 39.41 0.71
CA THR A 183 -2.46 40.17 -0.53
C THR A 183 -2.30 39.25 -1.73
N ALA A 184 -2.48 39.87 -2.90
CA ALA A 184 -3.06 39.32 -4.12
C ALA A 184 -2.24 38.25 -4.85
N GLU A 185 -2.98 37.47 -5.66
CA GLU A 185 -2.57 36.43 -6.62
C GLU A 185 -1.97 35.15 -6.03
N GLN A 186 -2.74 34.05 -6.07
CA GLN A 186 -2.31 32.74 -5.56
C GLN A 186 -1.42 32.01 -6.56
N PRO A 187 -0.12 31.78 -6.27
CA PRO A 187 0.77 30.99 -7.12
C PRO A 187 0.43 29.50 -7.10
N HIS A 188 1.01 28.74 -8.03
CA HIS A 188 0.72 27.31 -8.19
C HIS A 188 1.09 26.52 -6.92
N GLN A 189 0.32 25.48 -6.56
CA GLN A 189 0.49 24.71 -5.30
C GLN A 189 1.91 24.12 -5.09
N LYS A 190 2.67 23.90 -6.18
CA LYS A 190 4.08 23.47 -6.13
C LYS A 190 5.05 24.59 -5.73
N GLU A 191 4.74 25.84 -6.06
CA GLU A 191 5.51 27.02 -5.67
C GLU A 191 5.27 27.33 -4.21
N ILE A 192 4.02 27.23 -3.74
CA ILE A 192 3.66 27.35 -2.31
C ILE A 192 4.41 26.30 -1.45
N GLN A 193 4.49 25.04 -1.92
CA GLN A 193 5.26 24.00 -1.23
C GLN A 193 6.77 24.28 -1.20
N LYS A 194 7.33 24.84 -2.27
CA LYS A 194 8.75 25.22 -2.32
C LYS A 194 9.03 26.41 -1.41
N LEU A 195 8.17 27.42 -1.44
CA LEU A 195 8.25 28.61 -0.58
C LEU A 195 8.17 28.17 0.88
N ALA A 196 7.13 27.44 1.29
CA ALA A 196 7.00 26.94 2.67
C ALA A 196 8.20 26.09 3.13
N ALA A 197 8.82 25.31 2.24
CA ALA A 197 10.01 24.52 2.54
C ALA A 197 11.30 25.34 2.68
N THR A 198 11.31 26.58 2.17
CA THR A 198 12.44 27.51 2.24
C THR A 198 12.35 28.40 3.49
N TRP A 199 11.14 28.60 4.03
CA TRP A 199 10.88 29.48 5.17
C TRP A 199 10.92 28.77 6.53
N LEU A 200 10.72 27.45 6.56
CA LEU A 200 10.84 26.65 7.78
C LEU A 200 12.25 26.07 7.89
N ASP A 201 12.91 26.35 9.02
CA ASP A 201 14.24 25.84 9.36
C ASP A 201 14.21 24.58 10.22
N HIS A 202 15.25 23.77 10.11
CA HIS A 202 15.46 22.61 10.96
C HIS A 202 15.78 23.03 12.40
N THR A 203 14.80 22.97 13.31
CA THR A 203 15.06 22.96 14.76
C THR A 203 15.56 21.59 15.22
N PHE A 204 15.02 20.52 14.62
CA PHE A 204 15.32 19.11 14.86
C PHE A 204 15.68 18.41 13.54
N ALA A 205 16.16 17.16 13.64
CA ALA A 205 16.75 16.40 12.54
C ALA A 205 15.80 16.21 11.36
N GLU A 206 14.50 16.01 11.61
CA GLU A 206 13.52 15.85 10.54
C GLU A 206 12.78 17.14 10.14
N GLY A 207 12.69 18.12 11.05
CA GLY A 207 11.96 19.35 10.86
C GLY A 207 11.86 20.15 12.17
N PRO A 208 10.76 20.86 12.44
CA PRO A 208 10.62 21.71 13.63
C PRO A 208 10.12 20.96 14.88
N ASP A 209 9.66 19.70 14.75
CA ASP A 209 9.34 18.85 15.91
C ASP A 209 10.43 17.80 16.13
N MET A 210 10.68 17.47 17.40
CA MET A 210 11.54 16.35 17.78
C MET A 210 10.93 15.01 17.38
N THR A 211 11.76 14.12 16.84
CA THR A 211 11.39 12.79 16.38
C THR A 211 12.29 11.71 17.00
N LEU A 212 11.96 10.44 16.78
CA LEU A 212 12.82 9.33 17.21
C LEU A 212 14.23 9.43 16.59
N ALA A 213 14.37 9.97 15.38
CA ALA A 213 15.68 10.16 14.78
C ALA A 213 16.58 11.05 15.64
N ASP A 214 16.03 12.09 16.26
CA ASP A 214 16.76 12.97 17.17
C ASP A 214 17.24 12.21 18.42
N LEU A 215 16.38 11.37 18.97
CA LEU A 215 16.69 10.56 20.16
C LEU A 215 17.79 9.52 19.87
N LEU A 216 17.83 8.94 18.67
CA LEU A 216 18.91 8.01 18.29
C LEU A 216 20.24 8.73 18.03
N LEU A 217 20.19 9.94 17.44
CA LEU A 217 21.39 10.71 17.11
C LEU A 217 22.01 11.38 18.33
N PHE A 218 21.21 11.80 19.31
CA PHE A 218 21.66 12.60 20.46
C PHE A 218 22.81 11.97 21.26
N PRO A 219 22.73 10.69 21.72
CA PRO A 219 23.85 10.07 22.44
C PRO A 219 25.14 10.07 21.63
N CYS A 220 25.06 9.73 20.34
CA CYS A 220 26.22 9.65 19.46
C CYS A 220 26.89 11.01 19.26
N VAL A 221 26.10 12.06 18.99
CA VAL A 221 26.61 13.41 18.78
C VAL A 221 27.17 13.99 20.08
N THR A 222 26.53 13.75 21.23
CA THR A 222 27.02 14.20 22.54
C THR A 222 28.36 13.55 22.89
N ILE A 223 28.52 12.24 22.69
CA ILE A 223 29.78 11.54 22.92
C ILE A 223 30.89 12.08 22.01
N LEU A 224 30.60 12.28 20.72
CA LEU A 224 31.55 12.85 19.77
C LEU A 224 31.94 14.29 20.13
N ALA A 225 30.98 15.12 20.52
CA ALA A 225 31.21 16.51 20.92
C ALA A 225 32.10 16.58 22.18
N ASN A 226 31.83 15.75 23.18
CA ASN A 226 32.65 15.68 24.39
C ASN A 226 34.08 15.25 24.07
N ARG A 227 34.26 14.24 23.20
CA ARG A 227 35.59 13.78 22.82
C ARG A 227 36.36 14.83 22.00
N LEU A 228 35.70 15.56 21.12
CA LEU A 228 36.31 16.69 20.39
C LEU A 228 36.70 17.84 21.34
N SER A 229 35.87 18.13 22.35
CA SER A 229 36.15 19.14 23.37
C SER A 229 37.40 18.80 24.18
N VAL A 230 37.60 17.52 24.54
CA VAL A 230 38.83 17.03 25.20
C VAL A 230 40.07 17.24 24.32
N LEU A 231 39.92 17.17 23.00
CA LEU A 231 40.98 17.47 22.04
C LEU A 231 41.13 18.99 21.77
N GLY A 232 40.40 19.85 22.48
CA GLY A 232 40.45 21.31 22.31
C GLY A 232 39.65 21.85 21.12
N ILE A 233 38.79 21.03 20.50
CA ILE A 233 38.02 21.38 19.31
C ILE A 233 36.55 21.61 19.68
N GLN A 234 36.05 22.83 19.45
CA GLN A 234 34.64 23.16 19.62
C GLN A 234 33.85 22.75 18.37
N LEU A 235 32.89 21.84 18.54
CA LEU A 235 32.09 21.31 17.43
C LEU A 235 31.32 22.40 16.68
N ALA A 236 30.81 23.40 17.40
CA ALA A 236 29.99 24.48 16.84
C ALA A 236 30.77 25.41 15.89
N ASP A 237 32.09 25.53 16.07
CA ASP A 237 32.94 26.37 15.21
C ASP A 237 33.12 25.77 13.82
N HIS A 238 32.99 24.44 13.70
CA HIS A 238 33.16 23.71 12.45
C HIS A 238 31.83 23.23 11.85
N LEU A 239 30.85 22.87 12.69
CA LEU A 239 29.52 22.37 12.29
C LEU A 239 28.41 23.13 13.04
N PRO A 240 28.11 24.37 12.61
CA PRO A 240 27.24 25.28 13.36
C PRO A 240 25.78 24.82 13.43
N ARG A 241 25.24 24.12 12.43
CA ARG A 241 23.84 23.64 12.46
C ARG A 241 23.71 22.44 13.39
N VAL A 242 24.67 21.51 13.37
CA VAL A 242 24.72 20.40 14.33
C VAL A 242 24.90 20.94 15.76
N GLY A 243 25.74 21.97 15.94
CA GLY A 243 25.88 22.66 17.22
C GLY A 243 24.57 23.29 17.72
N ARG A 244 23.84 23.99 16.84
CA ARG A 244 22.51 24.55 17.16
C ARG A 244 21.50 23.46 17.50
N TRP A 245 21.44 22.40 16.70
CA TRP A 245 20.59 21.24 16.96
C TRP A 245 20.88 20.61 18.33
N LEU A 246 22.16 20.44 18.68
CA LEU A 246 22.57 19.90 19.97
C LEU A 246 22.14 20.82 21.12
N ALA A 247 22.26 22.14 20.96
CA ALA A 247 21.79 23.13 21.93
C ALA A 247 20.26 23.09 22.11
N SER A 248 19.50 22.86 21.03
CA SER A 248 18.04 22.68 21.09
C SER A 248 17.63 21.36 21.75
N MET A 249 18.41 20.30 21.59
CA MET A 249 18.14 18.98 22.16
C MET A 249 18.38 18.90 23.67
N LYS A 250 19.53 19.42 24.15
CA LYS A 250 19.95 19.35 25.55
C LYS A 250 18.82 19.62 26.56
N PRO A 251 18.11 20.76 26.56
CA PRO A 251 17.09 21.04 27.57
C PRO A 251 15.92 20.04 27.60
N LEU A 252 15.67 19.32 26.50
CA LEU A 252 14.55 18.38 26.38
C LEU A 252 14.90 16.96 26.84
N VAL A 253 16.18 16.58 26.83
CA VAL A 253 16.60 15.20 27.07
C VAL A 253 17.69 15.04 28.13
N GLU A 254 18.25 16.14 28.65
CA GLU A 254 19.33 16.15 29.64
C GLU A 254 19.02 15.29 30.88
N GLN A 255 17.78 15.39 31.39
CA GLN A 255 17.38 14.60 32.56
C GLN A 255 17.45 13.09 32.28
N ALA A 256 16.94 12.65 31.14
CA ALA A 256 16.99 11.25 30.72
C ALA A 256 18.42 10.81 30.37
N TRP A 257 19.26 11.72 29.89
CA TRP A 257 20.66 11.44 29.60
C TRP A 257 21.45 11.19 30.87
N ARG A 258 21.30 12.05 31.89
CA ARG A 258 21.96 11.89 33.19
C ARG A 258 21.60 10.58 33.85
N THR A 259 20.32 10.20 33.87
CA THR A 259 19.89 8.92 34.45
C THR A 259 20.35 7.68 33.67
N THR A 260 20.92 7.86 32.48
CA THR A 260 21.37 6.77 31.61
C THR A 260 22.88 6.60 31.64
N ALA A 261 23.62 7.69 31.43
CA ALA A 261 25.06 7.70 31.30
C ALA A 261 25.69 8.30 32.55
N SER A 262 26.61 7.57 33.18
CA SER A 262 27.37 8.10 34.32
C SER A 262 28.22 9.28 33.87
N GLU A 263 28.28 10.36 34.66
CA GLU A 263 29.20 11.47 34.42
C GLU A 263 30.65 10.99 34.47
N THR A 264 31.15 10.50 33.32
CA THR A 264 32.50 10.60 32.73
C THR A 264 32.81 9.37 31.85
N PRO A 265 32.95 9.51 30.53
CA PRO A 265 33.82 8.63 29.78
C PRO A 265 35.23 9.25 29.79
N LEU A 266 36.15 8.57 30.46
CA LEU A 266 37.62 8.71 30.46
C LEU A 266 38.19 9.72 31.47
N ASP A 267 38.56 9.21 32.64
CA ASP A 267 39.80 9.66 33.29
C ASP A 267 40.98 9.19 32.42
N LEU A 268 41.55 10.10 31.63
CA LEU A 268 42.82 9.87 30.97
C LEU A 268 43.64 11.15 31.02
N GLY A 269 44.53 11.20 32.02
CA GLY A 269 45.81 11.89 31.94
C GLY A 269 45.73 13.40 31.78
N SER A 270 45.91 14.09 32.90
CA SER A 270 46.65 15.34 32.93
C SER A 270 47.85 15.32 31.97
N LEU A 271 48.11 16.46 31.29
CA LEU A 271 49.18 16.77 30.31
C LEU A 271 48.67 16.75 28.85
N ARG A 272 48.71 17.82 28.03
CA ARG A 272 49.58 19.00 27.99
C ARG A 272 48.86 20.19 27.34
N ILE A 273 49.22 21.39 27.79
CA ILE A 273 49.14 22.61 26.97
C ILE A 273 50.09 22.41 25.78
N GLY A 274 49.54 22.25 24.58
CA GLY A 274 50.26 22.09 23.32
C GLY A 274 49.38 22.58 22.18
N LEU A 275 49.98 23.13 21.13
CA LEU A 275 49.34 23.86 20.02
C LEU A 275 47.96 23.33 19.59
N GLN A 276 47.04 24.26 19.30
CA GLN A 276 45.73 23.99 18.67
C GLN A 276 45.90 22.94 17.55
N PRO A 277 45.26 21.76 17.65
CA PRO A 277 45.40 20.71 16.64
C PRO A 277 44.83 21.19 15.31
N THR A 278 45.43 20.74 14.20
CA THR A 278 44.93 21.11 12.88
C THR A 278 43.65 20.31 12.60
N VAL A 279 42.52 20.98 12.47
CA VAL A 279 41.22 20.33 12.22
C VAL A 279 40.97 20.15 10.73
N LYS A 280 40.63 18.93 10.32
CA LYS A 280 40.26 18.61 8.94
C LYS A 280 38.78 18.24 8.86
N VAL A 281 38.02 18.98 8.04
CA VAL A 281 36.62 18.66 7.72
C VAL A 281 36.58 17.85 6.42
N PRO A 282 36.16 16.58 6.42
CA PRO A 282 36.09 15.79 5.19
C PRO A 282 35.08 16.37 4.20
N ARG A 283 35.41 16.36 2.91
CA ARG A 283 34.44 16.71 1.85
C ARG A 283 33.44 15.59 1.67
N VAL A 284 32.17 15.90 1.91
CA VAL A 284 31.05 14.97 1.75
C VAL A 284 30.17 15.43 0.60
N LYS A 285 29.58 14.47 -0.14
CA LYS A 285 28.63 14.77 -1.20
C LYS A 285 27.36 15.42 -0.64
N GLU A 286 27.04 16.63 -1.10
CA GLU A 286 25.78 17.34 -0.79
C GLU A 286 24.58 16.52 -1.28
N SER A 287 24.01 15.69 -0.40
CA SER A 287 22.89 14.81 -0.75
C SER A 287 21.91 14.73 0.42
N SER A 288 20.64 14.95 0.11
CA SER A 288 19.57 14.86 1.11
C SER A 288 19.41 13.41 1.56
N LEU A 289 19.44 13.17 2.87
CA LEU A 289 19.23 11.83 3.46
C LEU A 289 17.80 11.30 3.25
N TYR A 290 16.91 12.10 2.63
CA TYR A 290 15.57 11.71 2.19
C TYR A 290 15.47 11.32 0.71
N LYS A 291 16.38 11.77 -0.15
CA LYS A 291 16.36 11.37 -1.57
C LYS A 291 17.24 10.14 -1.70
N LYS A 292 16.71 9.10 -2.35
CA LYS A 292 17.52 7.99 -2.83
C LYS A 292 18.70 8.58 -3.62
N ASP A 293 19.91 8.44 -3.09
CA ASP A 293 21.10 8.89 -3.81
C ASP A 293 21.16 8.13 -5.14
N ALA A 294 21.20 8.85 -6.25
CA ALA A 294 21.27 8.25 -7.58
C ALA A 294 22.61 7.52 -7.79
N SER A 295 23.64 7.96 -7.05
CA SER A 295 24.90 7.25 -6.89
C SER A 295 25.00 6.51 -5.56
N ARG A 296 23.89 6.31 -4.82
CA ARG A 296 23.89 5.25 -3.81
C ARG A 296 24.27 4.04 -4.64
N PRO A 297 25.38 3.35 -4.35
CA PRO A 297 25.45 1.98 -4.78
C PRO A 297 24.15 1.40 -4.22
N GLY A 298 23.22 0.97 -5.07
CA GLY A 298 22.37 -0.12 -4.62
C GLY A 298 23.37 -1.12 -4.06
N VAL A 299 23.17 -1.59 -2.82
CA VAL A 299 24.11 -2.53 -2.23
C VAL A 299 24.25 -3.66 -3.25
N GLY A 300 25.42 -3.63 -3.89
CA GLY A 300 25.78 -4.31 -5.11
C GLY A 300 24.89 -4.19 -6.37
N SER A 301 25.38 -4.88 -7.39
CA SER A 301 24.76 -5.11 -8.69
C SER A 301 23.36 -5.75 -8.56
N ARG A 302 22.64 -5.91 -9.69
CA ARG A 302 21.38 -6.69 -9.70
C ARG A 302 21.56 -8.08 -9.08
N LEU A 303 22.76 -8.65 -9.19
CA LEU A 303 23.12 -9.94 -8.60
C LEU A 303 23.08 -9.87 -7.07
N ASP A 304 23.71 -8.86 -6.47
CA ASP A 304 23.84 -8.76 -5.01
C ASP A 304 22.49 -8.56 -4.32
N ARG A 305 21.61 -7.74 -4.89
CA ARG A 305 20.23 -7.61 -4.40
C ARG A 305 19.46 -8.91 -4.52
N LYS A 306 19.75 -9.72 -5.55
CA LYS A 306 19.09 -11.02 -5.75
C LYS A 306 19.60 -12.03 -4.73
N ILE A 307 20.90 -11.99 -4.39
CA ILE A 307 21.52 -12.78 -3.33
C ILE A 307 20.86 -12.44 -1.99
N GLN A 308 20.77 -11.15 -1.62
CA GLN A 308 20.12 -10.72 -0.38
C GLN A 308 18.65 -11.16 -0.27
N GLN A 309 17.90 -11.09 -1.39
CA GLN A 309 16.52 -11.59 -1.42
C GLN A 309 16.41 -13.10 -1.20
N LEU A 310 17.36 -13.86 -1.75
CA LEU A 310 17.43 -15.30 -1.56
C LEU A 310 17.82 -15.65 -0.13
N ASP A 311 18.80 -14.93 0.42
CA ASP A 311 19.32 -15.14 1.76
C ASP A 311 18.23 -14.91 2.83
N GLY A 312 17.55 -13.76 2.77
CA GLY A 312 16.45 -13.47 3.70
C GLY A 312 15.28 -14.45 3.59
N MET A 313 14.95 -14.91 2.39
CA MET A 313 13.91 -15.94 2.21
C MET A 313 14.38 -17.31 2.70
N ALA A 314 15.63 -17.68 2.44
CA ALA A 314 16.17 -18.96 2.86
C ALA A 314 16.27 -19.05 4.38
N ALA A 315 16.78 -18.02 5.05
CA ALA A 315 16.87 -17.96 6.51
C ALA A 315 15.50 -18.17 7.17
N ALA A 316 14.46 -17.46 6.70
CA ALA A 316 13.11 -17.62 7.23
C ALA A 316 12.54 -19.02 7.00
N VAL A 317 12.82 -19.64 5.84
CA VAL A 317 12.34 -21.00 5.55
C VAL A 317 13.05 -22.03 6.43
N ILE A 318 14.37 -21.92 6.58
CA ILE A 318 15.18 -22.82 7.41
C ILE A 318 14.69 -22.79 8.86
N ASP A 319 14.31 -21.62 9.37
CA ASP A 319 13.76 -21.47 10.73
C ASP A 319 12.35 -22.06 10.89
N THR A 320 11.60 -22.21 9.78
CA THR A 320 10.20 -22.66 9.79
C THR A 320 10.04 -24.17 9.58
N VAL A 321 10.95 -24.80 8.84
CA VAL A 321 10.78 -26.19 8.34
C VAL A 321 11.50 -27.21 9.20
N SER A 322 10.87 -28.37 9.39
CA SER A 322 11.41 -29.53 10.09
C SER A 322 11.94 -30.58 9.12
N GLU A 323 12.77 -31.51 9.63
CA GLU A 323 13.26 -32.63 8.83
C GLU A 323 12.08 -33.48 8.31
N GLY A 324 12.09 -33.82 7.03
CA GLY A 324 11.01 -34.57 6.36
C GLY A 324 9.93 -33.71 5.71
N ASP A 325 9.89 -32.40 5.97
CA ASP A 325 8.89 -31.50 5.39
C ASP A 325 8.99 -31.42 3.85
N VAL A 326 7.83 -31.27 3.23
CA VAL A 326 7.69 -31.01 1.80
C VAL A 326 7.45 -29.52 1.58
N VAL A 327 8.41 -28.84 0.94
CA VAL A 327 8.32 -27.41 0.64
C VAL A 327 8.14 -27.19 -0.86
N VAL A 328 7.20 -26.32 -1.24
CA VAL A 328 6.88 -26.03 -2.64
C VAL A 328 7.30 -24.61 -3.00
N ASP A 329 8.24 -24.47 -3.95
CA ASP A 329 8.61 -23.20 -4.57
C ASP A 329 7.71 -22.91 -5.78
N PHE A 330 6.72 -22.05 -5.56
CA PHE A 330 5.76 -21.63 -6.57
C PHE A 330 6.33 -20.50 -7.43
N CYS A 331 6.23 -20.65 -8.76
CA CYS A 331 6.87 -19.77 -9.73
C CYS A 331 8.41 -19.77 -9.56
N SER A 332 8.98 -20.96 -9.41
CA SER A 332 10.41 -21.16 -9.07
C SER A 332 11.37 -20.61 -10.14
N GLY A 333 10.90 -20.40 -11.37
CA GLY A 333 11.72 -20.02 -12.51
C GLY A 333 12.86 -21.02 -12.73
N GLY A 334 14.06 -20.52 -13.00
CA GLY A 334 15.28 -21.33 -13.11
C GLY A 334 15.81 -21.88 -11.77
N GLY A 335 15.00 -21.80 -10.71
CA GLY A 335 15.23 -22.46 -9.45
C GLY A 335 16.17 -21.77 -8.47
N HIS A 336 16.15 -20.45 -8.42
CA HIS A 336 17.09 -19.70 -7.58
C HIS A 336 16.89 -19.93 -6.08
N LEU A 337 15.63 -20.04 -5.62
CA LEU A 337 15.31 -20.27 -4.21
C LEU A 337 15.20 -21.77 -3.90
N GLY A 338 14.40 -22.53 -4.67
CA GLY A 338 14.23 -23.97 -4.44
C GLY A 338 15.52 -24.79 -4.49
N ILE A 339 16.48 -24.48 -5.38
CA ILE A 339 17.77 -25.21 -5.44
C ILE A 339 18.65 -24.86 -4.23
N LEU A 340 18.66 -23.59 -3.81
CA LEU A 340 19.41 -23.16 -2.63
C LEU A 340 18.89 -23.88 -1.38
N LEU A 341 17.57 -23.91 -1.20
CA LEU A 341 16.94 -24.62 -0.09
C LEU A 341 17.17 -26.12 -0.15
N ALA A 342 17.11 -26.73 -1.34
CA ALA A 342 17.40 -28.15 -1.48
C ALA A 342 18.82 -28.53 -1.10
N TYR A 343 19.78 -27.65 -1.37
CA TYR A 343 21.17 -27.83 -0.94
C TYR A 343 21.34 -27.66 0.57
N LEU A 344 20.70 -26.65 1.17
CA LEU A 344 20.80 -26.36 2.61
C LEU A 344 19.98 -27.32 3.49
N LEU A 345 18.90 -27.89 2.95
CA LEU A 345 17.95 -28.76 3.65
C LEU A 345 17.88 -30.14 2.98
N PRO A 346 18.94 -30.97 3.09
CA PRO A 346 19.02 -32.26 2.39
C PRO A 346 17.97 -33.28 2.88
N ARG A 347 17.41 -33.06 4.07
CA ARG A 347 16.37 -33.92 4.68
C ARG A 347 14.94 -33.45 4.41
N CYS A 348 14.74 -32.30 3.76
CA CYS A 348 13.45 -31.85 3.27
C CYS A 348 13.30 -32.18 1.78
N HIS A 349 12.05 -32.36 1.33
CA HIS A 349 11.76 -32.56 -0.09
C HIS A 349 11.29 -31.26 -0.74
N LEU A 350 12.00 -30.79 -1.77
CA LEU A 350 11.66 -29.57 -2.49
C LEU A 350 10.92 -29.86 -3.78
N ILE A 351 9.73 -29.28 -3.93
CA ILE A 351 8.96 -29.31 -5.18
C ILE A 351 9.03 -27.94 -5.84
N MET A 352 9.48 -27.90 -7.08
CA MET A 352 9.64 -26.66 -7.84
C MET A 352 8.60 -26.62 -8.96
N VAL A 353 7.71 -25.63 -8.94
CA VAL A 353 6.61 -25.52 -9.88
C VAL A 353 6.79 -24.26 -10.73
N ASP A 354 6.95 -24.45 -12.05
CA ASP A 354 6.99 -23.35 -13.02
C ASP A 354 6.30 -23.71 -14.33
N ASN A 355 5.79 -22.70 -15.03
CA ASN A 355 5.05 -22.90 -16.28
C ASN A 355 5.97 -22.83 -17.52
N LYS A 356 7.10 -22.11 -17.45
CA LYS A 356 7.98 -21.87 -18.59
C LYS A 356 8.94 -23.05 -18.76
N GLU A 357 8.79 -23.80 -19.86
CA GLU A 357 9.63 -24.97 -20.16
C GLU A 357 11.13 -24.66 -20.10
N GLU A 358 11.56 -23.52 -20.65
CA GLU A 358 12.96 -23.09 -20.63
C GLU A 358 13.51 -22.90 -19.21
N SER A 359 12.71 -22.32 -18.31
CA SER A 359 13.07 -22.16 -16.89
C SER A 359 13.22 -23.51 -16.20
N VAL A 360 12.27 -24.42 -16.44
CA VAL A 360 12.28 -25.79 -15.92
C VAL A 360 13.51 -26.57 -16.43
N ARG A 361 13.86 -26.41 -17.72
CA ARG A 361 15.07 -27.02 -18.31
C ARG A 361 16.33 -26.52 -17.60
N HIS A 362 16.47 -25.20 -17.39
CA HIS A 362 17.60 -24.65 -16.64
C HIS A 362 17.66 -25.15 -15.20
N ALA A 363 16.52 -25.21 -14.50
CA ALA A 363 16.45 -25.75 -13.14
C ALA A 363 16.91 -27.22 -13.10
N ARG A 364 16.44 -28.06 -14.03
CA ARG A 364 16.85 -29.47 -14.16
C ARG A 364 18.36 -29.61 -14.40
N SER A 365 18.92 -28.83 -15.33
CA SER A 365 20.37 -28.86 -15.59
C SER A 365 21.19 -28.48 -14.37
N ARG A 366 20.75 -27.48 -13.59
CA ARG A 366 21.45 -27.03 -12.37
C ARG A 366 21.34 -28.06 -11.24
N VAL A 367 20.16 -28.66 -11.05
CA VAL A 367 19.95 -29.75 -10.09
C VAL A 367 20.84 -30.95 -10.40
N ALA A 368 20.92 -31.34 -11.69
CA ALA A 368 21.79 -32.43 -12.13
C ALA A 368 23.28 -32.13 -11.90
N LEU A 369 23.71 -30.89 -12.20
CA LEU A 369 25.09 -30.45 -11.97
C LEU A 369 25.47 -30.49 -10.48
N LEU A 370 24.55 -30.09 -9.60
CA LEU A 370 24.73 -30.09 -8.15
C LEU A 370 24.45 -31.44 -7.49
N LYS A 371 24.04 -32.46 -8.26
CA LYS A 371 23.71 -33.82 -7.79
C LYS A 371 22.69 -33.85 -6.65
N LEU A 372 21.72 -32.93 -6.66
CA LEU A 372 20.67 -32.89 -5.64
C LEU A 372 19.64 -34.00 -5.89
N THR A 373 19.31 -34.79 -4.86
CA THR A 373 18.40 -35.94 -4.94
C THR A 373 17.03 -35.66 -4.31
N ASN A 374 16.90 -34.59 -3.55
CA ASN A 374 15.70 -34.21 -2.79
C ASN A 374 14.82 -33.18 -3.52
N VAL A 375 14.89 -33.11 -4.85
CA VAL A 375 14.16 -32.11 -5.66
C VAL A 375 13.27 -32.75 -6.72
N THR A 376 12.02 -32.32 -6.77
CA THR A 376 11.07 -32.64 -7.85
C THR A 376 10.72 -31.39 -8.63
N ILE A 377 10.94 -31.38 -9.95
CA ILE A 377 10.64 -30.21 -10.81
C ILE A 377 9.44 -30.52 -11.72
N ILE A 378 8.36 -29.76 -11.53
CA ILE A 378 7.08 -29.91 -12.22
C ILE A 378 6.86 -28.73 -13.16
N GLN A 379 6.68 -29.02 -14.44
CA GLN A 379 6.21 -28.04 -15.41
C GLN A 379 4.69 -27.96 -15.36
N SER A 380 4.15 -26.94 -14.70
CA SER A 380 2.70 -26.72 -14.62
C SER A 380 2.39 -25.25 -14.35
N ASN A 381 1.20 -24.82 -14.75
CA ASN A 381 0.62 -23.61 -14.18
C ASN A 381 0.32 -23.85 -12.69
N LEU A 382 0.54 -22.84 -11.86
CA LEU A 382 0.19 -22.83 -10.44
C LEU A 382 -1.25 -23.27 -10.19
N ASP A 383 -2.20 -22.81 -11.01
CA ASP A 383 -3.64 -23.09 -10.85
C ASP A 383 -3.98 -24.59 -11.00
N TYR A 384 -3.09 -25.38 -11.60
CA TYR A 384 -3.28 -26.81 -11.84
C TYR A 384 -2.47 -27.70 -10.89
N PHE A 385 -1.56 -27.12 -10.09
CA PHE A 385 -0.81 -27.90 -9.12
C PHE A 385 -1.75 -28.40 -8.02
N ARG A 386 -1.76 -29.71 -7.81
CA ARG A 386 -2.46 -30.38 -6.71
C ARG A 386 -1.48 -31.31 -6.00
N GLY A 387 -1.09 -30.96 -4.79
CA GLY A 387 -0.19 -31.74 -3.96
C GLY A 387 -0.37 -31.37 -2.49
N ARG A 388 -0.05 -32.31 -1.60
CA ARG A 388 0.13 -32.01 -0.18
C ARG A 388 1.55 -31.48 0.01
N PHE A 389 1.67 -30.43 0.82
CA PHE A 389 2.93 -29.83 1.20
C PHE A 389 2.77 -29.10 2.54
N ASP A 390 3.88 -28.91 3.24
CA ASP A 390 3.92 -28.33 4.58
C ASP A 390 4.19 -26.83 4.52
N LEU A 391 5.03 -26.38 3.57
CA LEU A 391 5.33 -24.97 3.36
C LEU A 391 5.31 -24.57 1.88
N GLY A 392 4.64 -23.47 1.57
CA GLY A 392 4.62 -22.87 0.23
C GLY A 392 5.39 -21.56 0.18
N ILE A 393 6.36 -21.46 -0.73
CA ILE A 393 7.25 -20.30 -0.87
C ILE A 393 7.18 -19.75 -2.29
N ALA A 394 7.44 -18.45 -2.46
CA ALA A 394 7.55 -17.83 -3.77
C ALA A 394 8.42 -16.57 -3.72
N LEU A 395 9.60 -16.61 -4.34
CA LEU A 395 10.48 -15.45 -4.42
C LEU A 395 9.87 -14.32 -5.28
N HIS A 396 9.24 -14.70 -6.39
CA HIS A 396 8.54 -13.81 -7.30
C HIS A 396 7.26 -14.49 -7.80
N ALA A 397 6.17 -14.28 -7.06
CA ALA A 397 4.84 -14.68 -7.49
C ALA A 397 4.22 -13.63 -8.44
N CYS A 398 3.82 -14.05 -9.64
CA CYS A 398 2.98 -13.26 -10.54
C CYS A 398 1.64 -13.96 -10.78
N GLY A 399 0.58 -13.19 -11.07
CA GLY A 399 -0.76 -13.76 -11.31
C GLY A 399 -1.52 -14.10 -10.02
N VAL A 400 -2.15 -15.27 -9.98
CA VAL A 400 -3.12 -15.66 -8.93
C VAL A 400 -2.47 -15.78 -7.55
N ALA A 401 -1.19 -16.17 -7.46
CA ALA A 401 -0.44 -16.18 -6.20
C ALA A 401 -0.33 -14.79 -5.55
N THR A 402 -0.20 -13.72 -6.34
CA THR A 402 -0.24 -12.34 -5.81
C THR A 402 -1.65 -11.95 -5.34
N ASP A 403 -2.67 -12.54 -5.95
CA ASP A 403 -4.08 -12.20 -5.70
C ASP A 403 -4.61 -12.76 -4.37
N LEU A 404 -3.98 -13.82 -3.86
CA LEU A 404 -4.34 -14.47 -2.60
C LEU A 404 -3.82 -13.74 -1.34
N ALA A 405 -2.77 -12.91 -1.45
CA ALA A 405 -1.94 -12.59 -0.27
C ALA A 405 -2.27 -11.31 0.53
N ARG A 406 -2.96 -10.27 0.00
CA ARG A 406 -2.94 -8.92 0.66
C ARG A 406 -4.22 -8.08 0.62
N GLY A 407 -5.40 -8.68 0.47
CA GLY A 407 -6.70 -7.98 0.61
C GLY A 407 -7.20 -7.22 -0.64
N PRO A 408 -8.18 -6.31 -0.51
CA PRO A 408 -8.88 -5.73 -1.66
C PRO A 408 -7.97 -4.84 -2.51
N LYS A 409 -7.86 -5.17 -3.80
CA LYS A 409 -7.11 -4.36 -4.77
C LYS A 409 -7.72 -2.96 -4.87
N LYS A 410 -6.92 -1.93 -4.58
CA LYS A 410 -7.32 -0.51 -4.72
C LYS A 410 -7.08 0.05 -6.13
N HIS A 411 -6.26 -0.59 -6.94
CA HIS A 411 -5.88 -0.12 -8.27
C HIS A 411 -6.46 -1.01 -9.38
N LEU A 412 -6.75 -0.40 -10.53
CA LEU A 412 -7.13 -1.10 -11.76
C LEU A 412 -6.17 -0.69 -12.88
N LYS A 413 -5.46 -1.66 -13.46
CA LYS A 413 -4.60 -1.42 -14.62
C LYS A 413 -5.45 -1.12 -15.85
N ARG A 414 -4.99 -0.22 -16.70
CA ARG A 414 -5.78 0.23 -17.86
C ARG A 414 -6.07 -0.88 -18.85
N LEU A 415 -5.07 -1.74 -19.12
CA LEU A 415 -5.22 -2.90 -20.00
C LEU A 415 -6.23 -3.94 -19.46
N ALA A 416 -6.43 -3.99 -18.14
CA ALA A 416 -7.37 -4.88 -17.48
C ALA A 416 -8.78 -4.27 -17.30
N ALA A 417 -8.98 -3.02 -17.70
CA ALA A 417 -10.27 -2.35 -17.59
C ALA A 417 -11.30 -2.97 -18.57
N PRO A 418 -12.61 -2.89 -18.28
CA PRO A 418 -13.64 -3.35 -19.19
C PRO A 418 -13.52 -2.69 -20.58
N LYS A 419 -13.51 -3.51 -21.63
CA LYS A 419 -13.43 -3.05 -23.03
C LYS A 419 -14.58 -2.12 -23.40
N SER A 420 -15.75 -2.29 -22.76
CA SER A 420 -16.94 -1.44 -22.93
C SER A 420 -16.71 0.03 -22.57
N TRP A 421 -15.68 0.35 -21.77
CA TRP A 421 -15.31 1.73 -21.41
C TRP A 421 -14.57 2.46 -22.53
N MET A 422 -14.05 1.75 -23.55
CA MET A 422 -13.32 2.36 -24.67
C MET A 422 -12.17 3.27 -24.19
N LEU A 423 -11.41 2.80 -23.21
CA LEU A 423 -10.15 3.44 -22.79
C LEU A 423 -9.06 3.11 -23.81
N ASP A 424 -8.29 4.12 -24.16
CA ASP A 424 -7.14 4.03 -25.04
C ASP A 424 -5.95 3.35 -24.33
N LYS A 425 -5.05 2.73 -25.09
CA LYS A 425 -3.91 1.99 -24.50
C LYS A 425 -2.82 2.93 -23.96
N LEU A 426 -2.64 4.11 -24.55
CA LEU A 426 -1.49 4.98 -24.33
C LEU A 426 -1.72 6.11 -23.31
N GLY A 427 -2.96 6.42 -22.96
CA GLY A 427 -3.30 7.53 -22.06
C GLY A 427 -3.00 7.30 -20.58
N GLY A 428 -2.18 6.29 -20.26
CA GLY A 428 -1.64 6.04 -18.92
C GLY A 428 -1.73 4.58 -18.45
N VAL A 429 -0.98 4.27 -17.39
CA VAL A 429 -0.86 2.92 -16.82
C VAL A 429 -2.16 2.44 -16.13
N PHE A 430 -2.91 3.37 -15.54
CA PHE A 430 -4.07 3.08 -14.71
C PHE A 430 -5.39 3.50 -15.36
N ALA A 431 -6.44 2.76 -15.02
CA ALA A 431 -7.83 3.12 -15.28
C ALA A 431 -8.51 3.56 -13.99
N PRO A 432 -9.55 4.40 -14.07
CA PRO A 432 -10.39 4.67 -12.91
C PRO A 432 -11.00 3.37 -12.41
N ARG A 433 -10.77 3.04 -11.15
CA ARG A 433 -11.37 1.89 -10.50
C ARG A 433 -12.72 2.34 -9.90
N PRO A 434 -13.86 1.80 -10.35
CA PRO A 434 -15.13 2.15 -9.76
C PRO A 434 -15.17 1.78 -8.28
N SER A 435 -15.79 2.66 -7.50
CA SER A 435 -16.10 2.41 -6.10
C SER A 435 -17.04 1.21 -5.97
N THR A 436 -17.05 0.57 -4.81
CA THR A 436 -18.03 -0.48 -4.50
C THR A 436 -19.40 0.16 -4.35
N GLY A 437 -20.33 -0.17 -5.24
CA GLY A 437 -21.66 0.43 -5.28
C GLY A 437 -22.70 -0.49 -5.88
N PRO A 438 -23.82 0.06 -6.41
CA PRO A 438 -24.97 -0.70 -6.91
C PRO A 438 -24.64 -1.79 -7.93
N HIS A 439 -23.70 -1.50 -8.83
CA HIS A 439 -23.40 -2.32 -10.00
C HIS A 439 -22.00 -2.92 -9.95
N LYS A 440 -21.83 -4.12 -10.53
CA LYS A 440 -20.54 -4.82 -10.59
C LYS A 440 -19.54 -4.03 -11.44
N LEU A 441 -18.24 -4.14 -11.13
CA LEU A 441 -17.16 -3.43 -11.85
C LEU A 441 -17.18 -3.66 -13.38
N ARG A 442 -17.52 -4.86 -13.84
CA ARG A 442 -17.55 -5.20 -15.27
C ARG A 442 -18.83 -4.75 -15.98
N GLU A 443 -19.87 -4.41 -15.21
CA GLU A 443 -21.22 -4.07 -15.67
C GLU A 443 -21.61 -2.63 -15.28
N SER A 444 -20.62 -1.78 -15.02
CA SER A 444 -20.82 -0.36 -14.65
C SER A 444 -19.89 0.55 -15.43
N LEU A 445 -20.21 1.84 -15.46
CA LEU A 445 -19.44 2.92 -16.05
C LEU A 445 -19.13 3.95 -14.94
N PRO A 446 -17.85 4.14 -14.57
CA PRO A 446 -17.47 5.16 -13.61
C PRO A 446 -17.83 6.57 -14.09
N MET A 447 -18.23 7.45 -13.18
CA MET A 447 -18.67 8.81 -13.53
C MET A 447 -17.59 9.65 -14.23
N VAL A 448 -16.33 9.46 -13.86
CA VAL A 448 -15.18 10.04 -14.57
C VAL A 448 -15.11 9.64 -16.05
N VAL A 449 -15.45 8.40 -16.41
CA VAL A 449 -15.45 7.95 -17.81
C VAL A 449 -16.66 8.54 -18.55
N PHE A 450 -17.81 8.65 -17.88
CA PHE A 450 -19.01 9.27 -18.44
C PHE A 450 -18.78 10.74 -18.81
N LEU A 451 -18.32 11.58 -17.88
CA LEU A 451 -18.12 13.01 -18.12
C LEU A 451 -16.97 13.31 -19.07
N ARG A 452 -15.80 12.65 -18.87
CA ARG A 452 -14.58 12.98 -19.62
C ARG A 452 -14.52 12.30 -20.98
N ASN A 453 -14.76 10.99 -21.04
CA ASN A 453 -14.52 10.22 -22.26
C ASN A 453 -15.72 10.22 -23.19
N ARG A 454 -16.95 10.31 -22.66
CA ARG A 454 -18.17 10.22 -23.47
C ARG A 454 -18.81 11.59 -23.74
N LEU A 455 -19.16 12.35 -22.69
CA LEU A 455 -19.79 13.67 -22.86
C LEU A 455 -18.79 14.78 -23.22
N LYS A 456 -17.50 14.58 -22.92
CA LYS A 456 -16.42 15.56 -23.17
C LYS A 456 -16.58 16.88 -22.42
N TYR A 457 -17.28 16.89 -21.27
CA TYR A 457 -17.38 18.07 -20.41
C TYR A 457 -16.13 18.36 -19.57
N ALA A 458 -15.28 17.35 -19.43
CA ALA A 458 -13.99 17.47 -18.78
C ALA A 458 -12.90 16.88 -19.69
N LEU A 459 -11.70 17.41 -19.59
CA LEU A 459 -10.49 16.92 -20.26
C LEU A 459 -9.66 16.06 -19.31
N ASN A 460 -9.62 16.40 -18.01
CA ASN A 460 -8.83 15.71 -16.99
C ASN A 460 -9.67 15.29 -15.77
N ASN A 461 -9.06 14.52 -14.85
CA ASN A 461 -9.75 14.03 -13.65
C ASN A 461 -10.03 15.14 -12.63
N SER A 462 -9.21 16.19 -12.59
CA SER A 462 -9.38 17.31 -11.66
C SER A 462 -10.65 18.09 -11.99
N GLU A 463 -10.92 18.33 -13.28
CA GLU A 463 -12.15 18.96 -13.76
C GLU A 463 -13.39 18.12 -13.45
N VAL A 464 -13.33 16.81 -13.67
CA VAL A 464 -14.40 15.89 -13.24
C VAL A 464 -14.69 16.05 -11.75
N THR A 465 -13.64 16.12 -10.93
CA THR A 465 -13.76 16.29 -9.48
C THR A 465 -14.42 17.63 -9.15
N LYS A 466 -14.06 18.72 -9.82
CA LYS A 466 -14.72 20.03 -9.67
C LYS A 466 -16.22 19.95 -9.99
N ILE A 467 -16.60 19.30 -11.09
CA ILE A 467 -18.01 19.17 -11.51
C ILE A 467 -18.82 18.39 -10.48
N VAL A 468 -18.33 17.23 -10.02
CA VAL A 468 -19.07 16.39 -9.06
C VAL A 468 -19.16 17.06 -7.67
N MET A 469 -18.12 17.81 -7.26
CA MET A 469 -18.11 18.51 -5.97
C MET A 469 -19.05 19.72 -5.93
N GLN A 470 -19.36 20.32 -7.08
CA GLN A 470 -20.42 21.33 -7.20
C GLN A 470 -21.83 20.76 -7.06
N ARG A 471 -21.99 19.43 -6.84
CA ARG A 471 -23.28 18.76 -6.63
C ARG A 471 -24.26 18.87 -7.80
N LEU A 472 -23.76 19.13 -9.01
CA LEU A 472 -24.56 19.30 -10.23
C LEU A 472 -25.08 17.98 -10.83
N ILE A 473 -24.46 16.86 -10.46
CA ILE A 473 -24.75 15.55 -11.04
C ILE A 473 -25.59 14.73 -10.07
N LYS A 474 -26.75 14.29 -10.55
CA LYS A 474 -27.63 13.38 -9.84
C LYS A 474 -27.70 12.05 -10.57
N VAL A 475 -27.58 10.95 -9.84
CA VAL A 475 -27.83 9.59 -10.34
C VAL A 475 -29.01 9.03 -9.59
N ASP A 476 -30.04 8.63 -10.33
CA ASP A 476 -31.36 8.26 -9.83
C ASP A 476 -31.91 9.29 -8.81
N GLY A 477 -31.89 10.57 -9.18
CA GLY A 477 -32.40 11.67 -8.35
C GLY A 477 -31.54 12.03 -7.14
N LYS A 478 -30.51 11.25 -6.80
CA LYS A 478 -29.61 11.52 -5.67
C LYS A 478 -28.31 12.16 -6.17
N VAL A 479 -27.89 13.24 -5.52
CA VAL A 479 -26.61 13.90 -5.80
C VAL A 479 -25.46 12.94 -5.51
N ARG A 480 -24.54 12.80 -6.46
CA ARG A 480 -23.33 11.95 -6.31
C ARG A 480 -22.07 12.79 -6.49
N THR A 481 -21.28 12.89 -5.43
CA THR A 481 -19.99 13.61 -5.40
C THR A 481 -18.80 12.70 -5.72
N ASP A 482 -18.99 11.38 -5.73
CA ASP A 482 -17.92 10.43 -6.04
C ASP A 482 -17.66 10.34 -7.56
N ALA A 483 -16.47 10.74 -7.98
CA ALA A 483 -16.03 10.67 -9.37
C ALA A 483 -15.92 9.21 -9.89
N ASN A 484 -15.74 8.23 -9.02
CA ASN A 484 -15.65 6.81 -9.36
C ASN A 484 -16.96 6.05 -9.09
N TYR A 485 -18.07 6.75 -8.89
CA TYR A 485 -19.36 6.11 -8.66
C TYR A 485 -19.73 5.17 -9.82
N PRO A 486 -20.09 3.91 -9.56
CA PRO A 486 -20.42 2.93 -10.60
C PRO A 486 -21.87 3.08 -11.07
N ALA A 487 -22.10 3.98 -12.03
CA ALA A 487 -23.40 4.06 -12.71
C ALA A 487 -23.54 2.89 -13.69
N GLY A 488 -24.67 2.16 -13.66
CA GLY A 488 -24.84 0.93 -14.43
C GLY A 488 -26.03 0.95 -15.38
N PHE A 489 -26.40 -0.23 -15.83
CA PHE A 489 -27.53 -0.43 -16.73
C PHE A 489 -28.84 0.10 -16.11
N MET A 490 -29.66 0.80 -16.90
CA MET A 490 -30.94 1.43 -16.54
C MET A 490 -30.89 2.60 -15.55
N ASP A 491 -29.72 2.97 -15.03
CA ASP A 491 -29.59 4.16 -14.18
C ASP A 491 -29.88 5.43 -14.99
N VAL A 492 -30.52 6.40 -14.32
CA VAL A 492 -30.84 7.71 -14.88
C VAL A 492 -29.87 8.75 -14.31
N ILE A 493 -29.18 9.47 -15.18
CA ILE A 493 -28.21 10.51 -14.84
C ILE A 493 -28.79 11.84 -15.26
N THR A 494 -28.96 12.76 -14.31
CA THR A 494 -29.52 14.09 -14.52
C THR A 494 -28.45 15.14 -14.26
N ILE A 495 -28.36 16.12 -15.15
CA ILE A 495 -27.50 17.30 -15.00
C ILE A 495 -28.41 18.53 -14.93
N ASP A 496 -28.64 19.04 -13.72
CA ASP A 496 -29.63 20.10 -13.49
C ASP A 496 -29.30 21.39 -14.25
N LYS A 497 -28.00 21.73 -14.34
CA LYS A 497 -27.54 23.00 -14.96
C LYS A 497 -27.80 23.05 -16.46
N THR A 498 -27.70 21.92 -17.16
CA THR A 498 -27.97 21.84 -18.60
C THR A 498 -29.39 21.39 -18.91
N GLY A 499 -30.15 20.94 -17.91
CA GLY A 499 -31.49 20.39 -18.09
C GLY A 499 -31.51 19.07 -18.88
N GLU A 500 -30.38 18.36 -18.94
CA GLU A 500 -30.27 17.12 -19.70
C GLU A 500 -30.41 15.88 -18.82
N TYR A 501 -31.09 14.87 -19.38
CA TYR A 501 -31.35 13.59 -18.75
C TYR A 501 -30.80 12.46 -19.62
N PHE A 502 -30.10 11.51 -19.01
CA PHE A 502 -29.47 10.40 -19.69
C PHE A 502 -29.85 9.07 -19.05
N ARG A 503 -30.18 8.06 -19.85
CA ARG A 503 -30.31 6.66 -19.42
C ARG A 503 -29.10 5.87 -19.90
N LEU A 504 -28.48 5.12 -19.01
CA LEU A 504 -27.42 4.19 -19.37
C LEU A 504 -28.00 2.88 -19.91
N VAL A 505 -27.80 2.65 -21.21
CA VAL A 505 -28.29 1.46 -21.93
C VAL A 505 -27.14 0.86 -22.73
N TYR A 506 -27.21 -0.42 -23.09
CA TYR A 506 -26.22 -1.03 -23.96
C TYR A 506 -26.52 -0.77 -25.43
N ASP A 507 -25.46 -0.53 -26.19
CA ASP A 507 -25.44 -0.55 -27.65
C ASP A 507 -25.25 -2.00 -28.16
N VAL A 508 -25.61 -2.28 -29.42
CA VAL A 508 -25.50 -3.59 -30.08
C VAL A 508 -24.05 -4.11 -30.19
N LYS A 509 -23.08 -3.19 -30.04
CA LYS A 509 -21.64 -3.49 -29.96
C LYS A 509 -21.17 -3.86 -28.54
N GLY A 510 -22.07 -3.88 -27.56
CA GLY A 510 -21.75 -4.21 -26.17
C GLY A 510 -21.07 -3.09 -25.38
N ARG A 511 -21.36 -1.84 -25.73
CA ARG A 511 -20.81 -0.63 -25.09
C ARG A 511 -21.93 0.08 -24.33
N PHE A 512 -21.59 0.88 -23.32
CA PHE A 512 -22.56 1.81 -22.74
C PHE A 512 -22.85 2.94 -23.73
N ALA A 513 -24.10 3.01 -24.19
CA ALA A 513 -24.66 4.15 -24.89
C ALA A 513 -25.20 5.16 -23.88
N ILE A 514 -24.89 6.43 -24.11
CA ILE A 514 -25.46 7.54 -23.36
C ILE A 514 -26.70 7.98 -24.12
N HIS A 515 -27.85 7.43 -23.73
CA HIS A 515 -29.11 7.74 -24.40
C HIS A 515 -29.74 8.95 -23.74
N ARG A 516 -29.93 10.04 -24.49
CA ARG A 516 -30.69 11.21 -24.02
C ARG A 516 -32.17 10.85 -23.95
N ILE A 517 -32.81 11.18 -22.82
CA ILE A 517 -34.22 10.90 -22.56
C ILE A 517 -34.97 12.19 -22.20
N THR A 518 -36.31 12.14 -22.18
CA THR A 518 -37.15 13.25 -21.73
C THR A 518 -37.23 13.33 -20.20
N ALA A 519 -37.63 14.49 -19.67
CA ALA A 519 -37.81 14.69 -18.24
C ALA A 519 -38.88 13.78 -17.63
N GLU A 520 -39.90 13.38 -18.40
CA GLU A 520 -40.95 12.45 -17.96
C GLU A 520 -40.41 11.03 -17.80
N GLU A 521 -39.65 10.55 -18.80
CA GLU A 521 -39.00 9.24 -18.73
C GLU A 521 -37.95 9.17 -17.62
N ALA A 522 -37.30 10.30 -17.31
CA ALA A 522 -36.31 10.39 -16.24
C ALA A 522 -36.88 10.21 -14.83
N LYS A 523 -38.20 10.28 -14.63
CA LYS A 523 -38.85 10.09 -13.33
C LYS A 523 -38.85 8.63 -12.88
N TYR A 524 -38.77 7.68 -13.81
CA TYR A 524 -38.82 6.26 -13.51
C TYR A 524 -37.63 5.49 -14.07
N LYS A 525 -37.40 4.28 -13.54
CA LYS A 525 -36.47 3.32 -14.14
C LYS A 525 -36.96 1.89 -14.00
N LEU A 526 -36.41 1.03 -14.83
CA LEU A 526 -36.69 -0.40 -14.79
C LEU A 526 -35.66 -1.11 -13.91
N CYS A 527 -36.14 -1.97 -13.02
CA CYS A 527 -35.30 -2.78 -12.14
C CYS A 527 -35.68 -4.26 -12.25
N LYS A 528 -34.73 -5.12 -12.69
CA LYS A 528 -34.91 -6.57 -12.63
C LYS A 528 -34.83 -7.08 -11.18
N VAL A 529 -35.77 -7.93 -10.79
CA VAL A 529 -35.82 -8.61 -9.48
C VAL A 529 -34.84 -9.78 -9.46
N ARG A 530 -33.94 -9.80 -8.48
CA ARG A 530 -32.94 -10.86 -8.28
C ARG A 530 -33.36 -11.91 -7.25
N ARG A 531 -34.02 -11.50 -6.18
CA ARG A 531 -34.53 -12.40 -5.13
C ARG A 531 -35.79 -11.82 -4.52
N VAL A 532 -36.66 -12.71 -4.10
CA VAL A 532 -37.85 -12.43 -3.28
C VAL A 532 -37.64 -13.19 -1.98
N GLN A 533 -37.72 -12.51 -0.84
CA GLN A 533 -37.47 -13.10 0.47
C GLN A 533 -38.45 -12.51 1.49
N VAL A 534 -38.67 -13.23 2.57
CA VAL A 534 -39.46 -12.76 3.72
C VAL A 534 -38.48 -12.38 4.83
N GLY A 535 -38.57 -11.13 5.30
CA GLY A 535 -37.74 -10.61 6.37
C GLY A 535 -38.32 -10.87 7.76
N PRO A 536 -37.68 -10.31 8.81
CA PRO A 536 -38.22 -10.33 10.16
C PRO A 536 -39.66 -9.80 10.21
N LYS A 537 -40.48 -10.37 11.09
CA LYS A 537 -41.91 -10.05 11.23
C LYS A 537 -42.77 -10.40 10.00
N GLY A 538 -42.32 -11.34 9.16
CA GLY A 538 -43.11 -11.81 8.01
C GLY A 538 -43.22 -10.81 6.86
N ILE A 539 -42.37 -9.78 6.82
CA ILE A 539 -42.46 -8.72 5.81
C ILE A 539 -41.82 -9.18 4.49
N PRO A 540 -42.56 -9.32 3.38
CA PRO A 540 -41.97 -9.66 2.09
C PRO A 540 -41.15 -8.49 1.54
N PHE A 541 -39.99 -8.79 0.98
CA PHE A 541 -39.16 -7.82 0.27
C PHE A 541 -38.51 -8.45 -0.96
N ILE A 542 -38.29 -7.61 -1.97
CA ILE A 542 -37.51 -7.94 -3.15
C ILE A 542 -36.17 -7.22 -3.11
N THR A 543 -35.16 -7.81 -3.73
CA THR A 543 -33.95 -7.06 -4.08
C THR A 543 -33.70 -7.04 -5.57
N THR A 544 -33.30 -5.88 -6.06
CA THR A 544 -33.13 -5.61 -7.49
C THR A 544 -31.69 -5.82 -7.94
N HIS A 545 -31.46 -5.79 -9.25
CA HIS A 545 -30.13 -5.93 -9.86
C HIS A 545 -29.17 -4.78 -9.52
N ASP A 546 -29.68 -3.59 -9.24
CA ASP A 546 -28.94 -2.40 -8.78
C ASP A 546 -28.84 -2.33 -7.24
N GLY A 547 -29.13 -3.44 -6.53
CA GLY A 547 -28.90 -3.55 -5.10
C GLY A 547 -29.90 -2.81 -4.21
N ARG A 548 -31.03 -2.33 -4.74
CA ARG A 548 -32.11 -1.77 -3.93
C ARG A 548 -32.91 -2.90 -3.27
N THR A 549 -33.45 -2.61 -2.09
CA THR A 549 -34.39 -3.48 -1.37
C THR A 549 -35.72 -2.77 -1.24
N ILE A 550 -36.79 -3.37 -1.74
CA ILE A 550 -38.14 -2.80 -1.72
C ILE A 550 -39.04 -3.73 -0.90
N ARG A 551 -39.71 -3.16 0.09
CA ARG A 551 -40.62 -3.88 1.00
C ARG A 551 -42.04 -3.85 0.46
N TYR A 552 -42.84 -4.84 0.85
CA TYR A 552 -44.23 -4.99 0.44
C TYR A 552 -44.43 -4.95 -1.08
N PRO A 553 -43.68 -5.78 -1.84
CA PRO A 553 -43.96 -5.95 -3.26
C PRO A 553 -45.34 -6.61 -3.46
N ASP A 554 -45.94 -6.40 -4.62
CA ASP A 554 -47.13 -7.16 -5.03
C ASP A 554 -46.82 -8.68 -5.00
N PRO A 555 -47.67 -9.52 -4.38
CA PRO A 555 -47.47 -10.97 -4.29
C PRO A 555 -47.26 -11.66 -5.63
N LEU A 556 -47.75 -11.09 -6.72
CA LEU A 556 -47.54 -11.62 -8.05
C LEU A 556 -46.07 -11.56 -8.43
N VAL A 557 -45.29 -10.55 -8.04
CA VAL A 557 -43.90 -10.32 -8.49
C VAL A 557 -42.97 -11.49 -8.14
N LYS A 558 -42.34 -12.08 -9.17
CA LYS A 558 -41.41 -13.22 -9.04
C LYS A 558 -39.98 -12.84 -9.41
N VAL A 559 -39.05 -13.76 -9.12
CA VAL A 559 -37.65 -13.63 -9.52
C VAL A 559 -37.53 -13.57 -11.06
N ASN A 560 -36.67 -12.69 -11.56
CA ASN A 560 -36.46 -12.35 -12.97
C ASN A 560 -37.51 -11.45 -13.63
N ASP A 561 -38.62 -11.14 -12.96
CA ASP A 561 -39.53 -10.08 -13.40
C ASP A 561 -38.82 -8.71 -13.35
N THR A 562 -39.33 -7.75 -14.12
CA THR A 562 -38.86 -6.37 -14.09
C THR A 562 -39.93 -5.48 -13.47
N ILE A 563 -39.55 -4.67 -12.48
CA ILE A 563 -40.43 -3.64 -11.91
C ILE A 563 -40.13 -2.28 -12.52
N GLN A 564 -41.16 -1.46 -12.69
CA GLN A 564 -41.05 -0.04 -12.98
C GLN A 564 -41.07 0.72 -11.65
N LEU A 565 -39.96 1.38 -11.35
CA LEU A 565 -39.73 2.08 -10.10
C LEU A 565 -39.81 3.58 -10.32
N ASP A 566 -40.62 4.27 -9.53
CA ASP A 566 -40.55 5.72 -9.42
C ASP A 566 -39.30 6.12 -8.62
N ILE A 567 -38.46 6.97 -9.19
CA ILE A 567 -37.16 7.32 -8.63
C ILE A 567 -37.30 8.21 -7.38
N ALA A 568 -38.31 9.08 -7.36
CA ALA A 568 -38.53 10.02 -6.26
C ALA A 568 -39.04 9.28 -5.00
N SER A 569 -40.11 8.51 -5.13
CA SER A 569 -40.74 7.81 -4.01
C SER A 569 -40.12 6.45 -3.69
N ASN A 570 -39.35 5.85 -4.61
CA ASN A 570 -38.88 4.47 -4.56
C ASN A 570 -40.02 3.43 -4.42
N LYS A 571 -41.23 3.77 -4.89
CA LYS A 571 -42.37 2.85 -4.95
C LYS A 571 -42.49 2.22 -6.33
N ILE A 572 -43.03 0.99 -6.36
CA ILE A 572 -43.30 0.25 -7.59
C ILE A 572 -44.55 0.86 -8.23
N MET A 573 -44.47 1.20 -9.52
CA MET A 573 -45.58 1.73 -10.31
C MET A 573 -46.31 0.62 -11.06
N ASP A 574 -45.56 -0.20 -11.79
CA ASP A 574 -46.03 -1.35 -12.55
C ASP A 574 -44.94 -2.44 -12.52
N PHE A 575 -45.27 -3.66 -12.92
CA PHE A 575 -44.30 -4.73 -13.13
C PHE A 575 -44.60 -5.49 -14.41
N ILE A 576 -43.55 -6.12 -14.95
CA ILE A 576 -43.57 -6.88 -16.19
C ILE A 576 -43.09 -8.29 -15.90
N LYS A 577 -43.92 -9.27 -16.26
CA LYS A 577 -43.62 -10.69 -16.10
C LYS A 577 -42.51 -11.16 -17.02
N PHE A 578 -41.67 -12.05 -16.50
CA PHE A 578 -40.76 -12.85 -17.30
C PHE A 578 -41.53 -14.01 -17.97
N ASP A 579 -42.22 -13.70 -19.05
CA ASP A 579 -42.98 -14.67 -19.87
C ASP A 579 -42.64 -14.53 -21.35
N SER A 580 -42.95 -15.58 -22.11
CA SER A 580 -42.82 -15.58 -23.58
C SER A 580 -43.69 -14.49 -24.19
N GLY A 581 -43.20 -13.89 -25.29
CA GLY A 581 -43.85 -12.78 -25.98
C GLY A 581 -43.44 -11.39 -25.51
N ASN A 582 -42.82 -11.25 -24.33
CA ASN A 582 -42.36 -9.96 -23.83
C ASN A 582 -41.03 -9.53 -24.43
N LEU A 583 -40.84 -8.21 -24.54
CA LEU A 583 -39.63 -7.60 -25.09
C LEU A 583 -38.51 -7.61 -24.05
N CYS A 584 -37.33 -8.06 -24.45
CA CYS A 584 -36.17 -8.13 -23.59
C CYS A 584 -34.93 -7.49 -24.25
N MET A 585 -34.02 -7.02 -23.41
CA MET A 585 -32.67 -6.61 -23.77
C MET A 585 -31.65 -7.53 -23.11
N ILE A 586 -30.60 -7.87 -23.85
CA ILE A 586 -29.52 -8.69 -23.31
C ILE A 586 -28.47 -7.82 -22.62
N THR A 587 -28.13 -8.16 -21.37
CA THR A 587 -27.21 -7.41 -20.51
C THR A 587 -25.85 -8.06 -20.32
N GLY A 588 -25.61 -9.24 -20.91
CA GLY A 588 -24.33 -9.94 -20.82
C GLY A 588 -24.07 -10.97 -21.93
N GLY A 589 -22.81 -11.38 -22.08
CA GLY A 589 -22.37 -12.37 -23.07
C GLY A 589 -22.19 -11.81 -24.49
N ARG A 590 -22.15 -12.70 -25.50
CA ARG A 590 -21.87 -12.34 -26.91
C ARG A 590 -22.99 -11.52 -27.57
N ASN A 591 -24.21 -11.68 -27.10
CA ASN A 591 -25.41 -11.01 -27.60
C ASN A 591 -25.76 -9.71 -26.85
N LEU A 592 -24.82 -9.17 -26.05
CA LEU A 592 -25.00 -7.94 -25.27
C LEU A 592 -25.53 -6.77 -26.12
N GLY A 593 -26.55 -6.07 -25.59
CA GLY A 593 -27.18 -4.92 -26.22
C GLY A 593 -28.20 -5.24 -27.33
N ARG A 594 -28.39 -6.52 -27.66
CA ARG A 594 -29.48 -6.93 -28.56
C ARG A 594 -30.82 -6.85 -27.87
N VAL A 595 -31.85 -6.50 -28.62
CA VAL A 595 -33.25 -6.43 -28.18
C VAL A 595 -34.09 -7.38 -29.02
N GLY A 596 -35.01 -8.09 -28.38
CA GLY A 596 -35.92 -9.00 -29.07
C GLY A 596 -37.01 -9.55 -28.15
N THR A 597 -37.98 -10.24 -28.74
CA THR A 597 -39.06 -10.90 -28.01
C THR A 597 -38.64 -12.30 -27.57
N ILE A 598 -39.04 -12.69 -26.36
CA ILE A 598 -38.78 -14.05 -25.86
C ILE A 598 -39.71 -15.02 -26.59
N ILE A 599 -39.14 -16.05 -27.22
CA ILE A 599 -39.92 -17.11 -27.88
C ILE A 599 -40.18 -18.22 -26.86
N ASN A 600 -39.09 -18.78 -26.34
CA ASN A 600 -39.13 -19.98 -25.53
C ASN A 600 -38.06 -19.93 -24.43
N ARG A 601 -38.35 -20.58 -23.31
CA ARG A 601 -37.43 -20.80 -22.19
C ARG A 601 -37.22 -22.29 -22.00
N GLU A 602 -36.00 -22.74 -22.22
CA GLU A 602 -35.56 -24.09 -21.91
C GLU A 602 -35.07 -24.15 -20.46
N ARG A 603 -35.66 -25.05 -19.68
CA ARG A 603 -35.29 -25.28 -18.28
C ARG A 603 -34.34 -26.47 -18.21
N HIS A 604 -33.21 -26.28 -17.54
CA HIS A 604 -32.24 -27.34 -17.30
C HIS A 604 -32.03 -27.49 -15.80
N PRO A 605 -32.74 -28.42 -15.14
CA PRO A 605 -32.57 -28.66 -13.71
C PRO A 605 -31.10 -28.94 -13.36
N GLY A 606 -30.57 -28.22 -12.37
CA GLY A 606 -29.16 -28.32 -11.95
C GLY A 606 -28.16 -27.57 -12.84
N SER A 607 -28.59 -26.97 -13.95
CA SER A 607 -27.75 -26.19 -14.87
C SER A 607 -28.36 -24.81 -15.16
N PHE A 608 -27.80 -24.10 -16.13
CA PHE A 608 -28.26 -22.77 -16.52
C PHE A 608 -29.44 -22.85 -17.51
N ASP A 609 -30.57 -22.27 -17.13
CA ASP A 609 -31.70 -22.05 -18.04
C ASP A 609 -31.30 -21.19 -19.25
N ILE A 610 -31.77 -21.61 -20.42
CA ILE A 610 -31.50 -20.98 -21.72
C ILE A 610 -32.79 -20.34 -22.23
N VAL A 611 -32.66 -19.13 -22.78
CA VAL A 611 -33.77 -18.33 -23.30
C VAL A 611 -33.51 -18.03 -24.76
N HIS A 612 -34.46 -18.41 -25.61
CA HIS A 612 -34.46 -18.14 -27.05
C HIS A 612 -35.19 -16.83 -27.33
N VAL A 613 -34.52 -15.94 -28.06
CA VAL A 613 -34.98 -14.58 -28.34
C VAL A 613 -34.98 -14.35 -29.85
N LYS A 614 -36.02 -13.70 -30.36
CA LYS A 614 -36.15 -13.27 -31.75
C LYS A 614 -36.06 -11.74 -31.84
N ASP A 615 -35.16 -11.22 -32.65
CA ASP A 615 -35.11 -9.78 -32.90
C ASP A 615 -36.16 -9.32 -33.93
N ALA A 616 -36.25 -8.00 -34.15
CA ALA A 616 -37.22 -7.40 -35.06
C ALA A 616 -36.99 -7.76 -36.55
N LEU A 617 -35.77 -8.16 -36.94
CA LEU A 617 -35.45 -8.66 -38.29
C LEU A 617 -35.70 -10.16 -38.44
N GLY A 618 -36.10 -10.83 -37.35
CA GLY A 618 -36.39 -12.25 -37.34
C GLY A 618 -35.19 -13.14 -37.04
N HIS A 619 -34.01 -12.59 -36.75
CA HIS A 619 -32.88 -13.40 -36.32
C HIS A 619 -33.13 -13.96 -34.93
N THR A 620 -32.92 -15.26 -34.79
CA THR A 620 -33.04 -15.96 -33.51
C THR A 620 -31.67 -16.17 -32.88
N PHE A 621 -31.62 -16.06 -31.55
CA PHE A 621 -30.42 -16.35 -30.77
C PHE A 621 -30.76 -16.76 -29.35
N ALA A 622 -29.86 -17.49 -28.70
CA ALA A 622 -30.02 -17.96 -27.33
C ALA A 622 -29.10 -17.24 -26.36
N THR A 623 -29.54 -17.08 -25.11
CA THR A 623 -28.72 -16.57 -23.99
C THR A 623 -29.09 -17.24 -22.68
N ARG A 624 -28.21 -17.18 -21.67
CA ARG A 624 -28.55 -17.61 -20.30
C ARG A 624 -29.60 -16.67 -19.69
N LEU A 625 -30.52 -17.23 -18.91
CA LEU A 625 -31.57 -16.48 -18.19
C LEU A 625 -31.07 -15.24 -17.44
N ASN A 626 -29.90 -15.34 -16.80
CA ASN A 626 -29.32 -14.24 -16.03
C ASN A 626 -29.02 -12.99 -16.88
N ASN A 627 -28.70 -13.18 -18.15
CA ASN A 627 -28.35 -12.10 -19.08
C ASN A 627 -29.58 -11.45 -19.73
N VAL A 628 -30.79 -11.97 -19.50
CA VAL A 628 -32.02 -11.44 -20.08
C VAL A 628 -32.62 -10.40 -19.13
N PHE A 629 -32.99 -9.23 -19.66
CA PHE A 629 -33.66 -8.18 -18.91
C PHE A 629 -34.94 -7.77 -19.64
N ILE A 630 -36.11 -7.91 -19.01
CA ILE A 630 -37.39 -7.54 -19.63
C ILE A 630 -37.53 -6.02 -19.64
N ILE A 631 -37.87 -5.45 -20.78
CA ILE A 631 -38.00 -4.00 -20.99
C ILE A 631 -39.38 -3.57 -21.48
N GLY A 632 -40.30 -4.51 -21.77
CA GLY A 632 -41.61 -4.16 -22.31
C GLY A 632 -42.61 -5.32 -22.32
N LYS A 633 -43.89 -4.98 -22.42
CA LYS A 633 -45.02 -5.93 -22.58
C LYS A 633 -45.30 -6.10 -24.08
N GLY A 634 -45.28 -7.34 -24.58
CA GLY A 634 -45.40 -7.59 -26.02
C GLY A 634 -44.29 -6.91 -26.82
N SER A 635 -44.67 -6.18 -27.89
CA SER A 635 -43.74 -5.39 -28.72
C SER A 635 -43.47 -3.98 -28.20
N LYS A 636 -44.22 -3.51 -27.19
CA LYS A 636 -44.13 -2.13 -26.68
C LYS A 636 -43.09 -2.04 -25.57
N ALA A 637 -42.00 -1.29 -25.83
CA ALA A 637 -40.98 -0.99 -24.84
C ALA A 637 -41.49 0.06 -23.81
N TYR A 638 -41.12 -0.12 -22.54
CA TYR A 638 -41.36 0.85 -21.47
C TYR A 638 -40.25 1.91 -21.37
N ILE A 639 -39.19 1.79 -22.17
CA ILE A 639 -38.10 2.75 -22.24
C ILE A 639 -37.82 3.13 -23.69
N SER A 640 -37.27 4.32 -23.90
CA SER A 640 -36.71 4.71 -25.19
C SER A 640 -35.47 3.86 -25.52
N LEU A 641 -35.39 3.42 -26.78
CA LEU A 641 -34.30 2.59 -27.26
C LEU A 641 -33.24 3.43 -27.98
N PRO A 642 -31.95 3.05 -27.90
CA PRO A 642 -30.88 3.71 -28.65
C PRO A 642 -31.08 3.56 -30.17
N ARG A 643 -30.31 4.34 -30.96
CA ARG A 643 -30.48 4.57 -32.41
C ARG A 643 -30.77 3.31 -33.25
N ASP A 644 -30.09 2.19 -32.99
CA ASP A 644 -30.23 0.95 -33.77
C ASP A 644 -31.32 0.00 -33.22
N LYS A 645 -32.11 0.44 -32.24
CA LYS A 645 -33.20 -0.31 -31.59
C LYS A 645 -32.82 -1.72 -31.09
N GLY A 646 -31.53 -1.95 -30.85
CA GLY A 646 -31.02 -3.25 -30.41
C GLY A 646 -30.90 -4.32 -31.51
N VAL A 647 -30.99 -3.93 -32.79
CA VAL A 647 -30.82 -4.85 -33.92
C VAL A 647 -29.34 -4.92 -34.31
N LYS A 648 -28.76 -6.12 -34.25
CA LYS A 648 -27.35 -6.33 -34.61
C LYS A 648 -27.25 -6.83 -36.05
N LEU A 649 -26.85 -5.92 -36.93
CA LEU A 649 -26.56 -6.21 -38.33
C LEU A 649 -25.34 -7.13 -38.48
N SER A 650 -25.26 -7.83 -39.61
CA SER A 650 -24.06 -8.59 -39.97
C SER A 650 -22.89 -7.66 -40.29
N ILE A 651 -21.66 -8.18 -40.23
CA ILE A 651 -20.44 -7.40 -40.51
C ILE A 651 -20.49 -6.81 -41.94
N SER A 652 -21.00 -7.59 -42.89
CA SER A 652 -21.16 -7.19 -44.29
C SER A 652 -22.20 -6.09 -44.46
N GLU A 653 -23.36 -6.20 -43.79
CA GLU A 653 -24.40 -5.17 -43.79
C GLU A 653 -23.89 -3.86 -43.17
N GLU A 654 -23.16 -3.94 -42.05
CA GLU A 654 -22.61 -2.76 -41.40
C GLU A 654 -21.54 -2.07 -42.29
N ARG A 655 -20.72 -2.86 -43.00
CA ARG A 655 -19.77 -2.35 -44.00
C ARG A 655 -20.50 -1.61 -45.13
N ASN A 656 -21.53 -2.24 -45.70
CA ASN A 656 -22.28 -1.66 -46.82
C ASN A 656 -23.01 -0.38 -46.39
N LYS A 657 -23.66 -0.40 -45.21
CA LYS A 657 -24.29 0.80 -44.62
C LYS A 657 -23.29 1.93 -44.42
N ARG A 658 -22.06 1.62 -43.97
CA ARG A 658 -21.00 2.62 -43.79
C ARG A 658 -20.48 3.18 -45.11
N LEU A 659 -20.30 2.34 -46.13
CA LEU A 659 -19.87 2.78 -47.47
C LEU A 659 -20.95 3.66 -48.11
N ALA A 660 -22.22 3.26 -48.02
CA ALA A 660 -23.34 4.06 -48.51
C ALA A 660 -23.44 5.42 -47.80
N ALA A 661 -23.29 5.44 -46.46
CA ALA A 661 -23.28 6.69 -45.71
C ALA A 661 -22.09 7.60 -46.05
N LYS A 662 -20.92 7.03 -46.39
CA LYS A 662 -19.75 7.79 -46.84
C LYS A 662 -19.87 8.28 -48.29
N ALA A 663 -20.60 7.56 -49.14
CA ALA A 663 -20.88 8.01 -50.50
C ALA A 663 -21.95 9.11 -50.53
N ALA A 664 -22.85 9.14 -49.54
CA ALA A 664 -23.91 10.13 -49.41
C ALA A 664 -23.51 11.39 -48.62
N ALA A 665 -22.35 11.38 -47.95
CA ALA A 665 -21.80 12.50 -47.17
C ALA A 665 -20.57 13.06 -47.88
#